data_AF-A0A4U0ZHR5-F1
#
_entry.id   AF-A0A4U0ZHR5-F1
#
_cell.length_a   1.000
_cell.length_b   1.000
_cell.length_c   1.000
_cell.angle_alpha   90.00
_cell.angle_beta   90.00
_cell.angle_gamma   90.00
#
_symmetry.space_group_name_H-M   'P 1'
#
loop_
_entity.id
_entity.type
_entity.pdbx_description
1 polymer ?
#
loop_
_entity_poly.entity_id
_entity_poly.type
_entity_poly.pdbx_seq_one_letter_code
_entity_poly.pdbx_strand_id
1 'polypeptide(L)'
;MITTKKRLLAVTLVGALGLGVAPTLYAQNDSEEKTESELEKWEVSNPPYALNEVTIKTNETTWSSLDVAPNGKFMVFDMLGDLYKVSMSGGDATPLTQDFAWNIHPSISPDGKQIAFISDKDGLSNVWVMDIDGSNLRQVTKEKSNLIHSPKWSPDGEYLVVTKGIMSSRSIPAGEIWMYHKSGGDGLQIKARNSGKRDQQNIADPVFSHDGKYIYFTENTVPGARFEYNRDPLEGIFAITRYDRETGEESRYISGTGGAVVPTPSPDGKYIAFVRRVKDRTALFIKDIKTGVETPLTLELERDMQEGFGSEGYFAYFDWMPDSSKIVYWTGGKFHTINVKDKTTSTMDVTVEGTVKFADALRFDVDVAPDEFDVRMIRWSQMSPNGKTVLFQALGKLYVRDVKSGKIKRLTKQNDHDEYYPRFSNDGKSIVYTTWNDQDLGTVRVVSARGGKGKVITQQPGHYIEPSFSADGEKVVFRKFTGGYLLDPKYSVEPGIYVADLEEDTVEKVSEGGYNAHFAGNDDRVYFTESAGGEAYYETQLSSVNLKGNDKRTHLYGADKVSEYKLSYDKKWVAFVYQFKTYVAPFVENGKRVTIGPNMTSLPVTQLSSRAGEYLTWSPDNKTLSWFNGPTLFSRSLDEAFAFVDGAAETLPEPVAEGMDLSFTTKADKPSGYKALVGGKVVTMRDADNTQEVIEDGVVLIKDNRIEAVGKRGDVTIPDDAMQIDTTGKTIIPGLVDAHAHGSQGRNEIIPQQNWSQYSNVSFGVTTIHDPSNDTTEIFAAAELQRKGDIVAPRIYSTGTILYGAEGLGYKAIINNYEDAYFHVERLKEAGAISVKSYNQPRRDQRQQVLWAAKNQEMMVVPEGGGKLQQNLTMLVDGHTGLEHSIPVEKGYSDVTQLWKATEFGYTPTFVVSYGGMMGEEYWYDKTEVWKNPRLLRYTPSTILDRRAIRRPTAPENQYNHQNVASYAKALRDNGVSVHIGAHGQREGLAAHWELWIMEQGGFTPWEALRGGTIDGAKHLGMGKDLGSIEKGKLADLVVIDGDVLSDIRKSEFVEYTVLNGRVYESATMNEVGSKKKRKPFFFEQDNATFMPQQTADEVEAKAHHYHWEH
;
A
#
# COMPACT_ATOMS: atom_id res chain seq x y z
N MET A 1 24.93 -40.35 -11.53
CA MET A 1 26.02 -40.67 -12.49
C MET A 1 26.24 -39.38 -13.28
N ILE A 2 27.36 -38.67 -13.28
CA ILE A 2 28.76 -39.05 -13.49
C ILE A 2 29.64 -38.12 -12.65
N THR A 3 30.62 -38.71 -11.97
CA THR A 3 31.74 -38.07 -11.27
C THR A 3 32.77 -37.48 -12.23
N THR A 4 33.37 -36.32 -11.91
CA THR A 4 34.84 -36.16 -12.08
C THR A 4 35.45 -35.01 -11.26
N LYS A 5 36.51 -35.34 -10.52
CA LYS A 5 37.48 -34.48 -9.81
C LYS A 5 38.56 -33.95 -10.76
N LYS A 6 39.11 -32.74 -10.51
CA LYS A 6 40.52 -32.33 -10.77
C LYS A 6 40.88 -31.22 -9.76
N ARG A 7 41.72 -31.43 -8.73
CA ARG A 7 43.20 -31.43 -8.64
C ARG A 7 43.91 -30.15 -9.16
N LEU A 8 44.45 -29.40 -8.20
CA LEU A 8 45.47 -28.34 -8.30
C LEU A 8 46.73 -28.77 -9.04
N LEU A 9 47.34 -27.83 -9.76
CA LEU A 9 48.80 -27.63 -9.77
C LEU A 9 49.14 -26.17 -10.15
N ALA A 10 49.93 -25.52 -9.30
CA ALA A 10 50.55 -24.22 -9.54
C ALA A 10 51.99 -24.42 -10.00
N VAL A 11 52.49 -23.62 -10.96
CA VAL A 11 53.90 -23.16 -11.06
C VAL A 11 53.94 -21.80 -11.78
N THR A 12 54.93 -21.03 -11.35
CA THR A 12 55.23 -19.60 -11.42
C THR A 12 56.10 -19.14 -12.62
N LEU A 13 56.06 -17.81 -12.82
CA LEU A 13 57.14 -16.85 -13.17
C LEU A 13 57.56 -16.53 -14.64
N VAL A 14 57.33 -15.25 -14.98
CA VAL A 14 58.25 -14.19 -15.51
C VAL A 14 58.76 -14.23 -16.96
N GLY A 15 58.58 -13.09 -17.65
CA GLY A 15 59.43 -12.67 -18.77
C GLY A 15 58.84 -11.56 -19.64
N ALA A 16 59.48 -10.39 -19.70
CA ALA A 16 58.98 -9.13 -20.26
C ALA A 16 59.20 -8.93 -21.78
N LEU A 17 58.48 -7.92 -22.30
CA LEU A 17 58.79 -7.01 -23.44
C LEU A 17 58.60 -7.48 -24.90
N GLY A 18 57.82 -6.70 -25.66
CA GLY A 18 57.90 -6.65 -27.12
C GLY A 18 56.66 -6.08 -27.81
N LEU A 19 56.72 -4.80 -28.20
CA LEU A 19 55.71 -4.06 -28.96
C LEU A 19 55.35 -4.72 -30.31
N GLY A 20 54.07 -4.61 -30.69
CA GLY A 20 53.69 -4.31 -32.07
C GLY A 20 52.62 -5.20 -32.71
N VAL A 21 51.65 -4.51 -33.31
CA VAL A 21 50.75 -4.92 -34.42
C VAL A 21 49.36 -5.45 -34.00
N ALA A 22 48.35 -4.59 -34.18
CA ALA A 22 46.94 -4.92 -34.16
C ALA A 22 46.56 -5.87 -35.32
N PRO A 23 45.61 -6.79 -35.09
CA PRO A 23 44.37 -6.71 -35.85
C PRO A 23 43.10 -7.16 -35.07
N THR A 24 42.00 -6.45 -35.33
CA THR A 24 40.60 -6.92 -35.33
C THR A 24 40.22 -8.10 -34.41
N LEU A 25 39.55 -7.80 -33.30
CA LEU A 25 38.89 -8.80 -32.45
C LEU A 25 37.37 -8.79 -32.68
N TYR A 26 36.89 -9.99 -33.04
CA TYR A 26 35.50 -10.41 -32.95
C TYR A 26 34.98 -10.22 -31.52
N ALA A 27 33.74 -9.75 -31.41
CA ALA A 27 32.98 -9.74 -30.17
C ALA A 27 32.80 -11.18 -29.66
N GLN A 28 33.35 -11.45 -28.49
CA GLN A 28 33.10 -12.65 -27.71
C GLN A 28 32.40 -12.20 -26.42
N ASN A 29 31.16 -12.64 -26.26
CA ASN A 29 30.37 -12.48 -25.04
C ASN A 29 31.09 -13.19 -23.90
N ASP A 30 31.71 -12.42 -23.01
CA ASP A 30 32.03 -12.87 -21.65
C ASP A 30 31.05 -12.20 -20.70
N SER A 31 30.07 -12.98 -20.25
CA SER A 31 29.27 -12.69 -19.06
C SER A 31 30.17 -12.87 -17.83
N GLU A 32 30.81 -11.79 -17.40
CA GLU A 32 31.47 -11.74 -16.09
C GLU A 32 30.38 -11.61 -15.00
N GLU A 33 30.21 -12.70 -14.23
CA GLU A 33 29.59 -12.66 -12.91
C GLU A 33 30.40 -11.72 -12.02
N LYS A 34 29.85 -10.54 -11.72
CA LYS A 34 30.41 -9.63 -10.72
C LYS A 34 30.17 -10.20 -9.31
N THR A 35 31.25 -10.34 -8.55
CA THR A 35 31.24 -10.70 -7.12
C THR A 35 30.66 -9.58 -6.24
N GLU A 36 30.00 -9.96 -5.14
CA GLU A 36 29.27 -9.16 -4.11
C GLU A 36 29.96 -7.89 -3.56
N SER A 37 31.23 -7.59 -3.86
CA SER A 37 31.93 -6.40 -3.36
C SER A 37 31.93 -5.19 -4.29
N GLU A 38 31.23 -5.25 -5.43
CA GLU A 38 31.18 -4.17 -6.44
C GLU A 38 29.76 -3.66 -6.76
N LEU A 39 28.80 -3.78 -5.83
CA LEU A 39 27.69 -2.82 -5.87
C LEU A 39 28.26 -1.47 -5.42
N GLU A 40 28.68 -0.66 -6.40
CA GLU A 40 28.94 0.77 -6.20
C GLU A 40 27.83 1.36 -5.32
N LYS A 41 28.20 2.28 -4.42
CA LYS A 41 27.25 3.01 -3.58
C LYS A 41 26.09 3.51 -4.46
N TRP A 42 24.86 3.07 -4.18
CA TRP A 42 23.68 3.38 -5.02
C TRP A 42 23.55 4.88 -5.26
N GLU A 43 23.58 5.31 -6.53
CA GLU A 43 23.41 6.70 -6.93
C GLU A 43 22.07 6.87 -7.65
N VAL A 44 21.19 7.73 -7.12
CA VAL A 44 19.87 7.98 -7.70
C VAL A 44 19.97 8.42 -9.16
N SER A 45 21.00 9.21 -9.48
CA SER A 45 21.24 9.74 -10.82
C SER A 45 21.77 8.72 -11.84
N ASN A 46 22.20 7.53 -11.39
CA ASN A 46 22.73 6.47 -12.24
C ASN A 46 22.20 5.09 -11.79
N PRO A 47 20.88 4.84 -11.92
CA PRO A 47 20.30 3.57 -11.50
C PRO A 47 20.77 2.41 -12.41
N PRO A 48 20.65 1.14 -11.94
CA PRO A 48 21.11 -0.03 -12.70
C PRO A 48 20.20 -0.41 -13.89
N TYR A 49 19.25 0.43 -14.26
CA TYR A 49 18.31 0.21 -15.37
C TYR A 49 18.42 1.32 -16.42
N ALA A 50 18.06 0.98 -17.66
CA ALA A 50 18.13 1.91 -18.79
C ALA A 50 17.19 3.11 -18.58
N LEU A 51 17.66 4.27 -18.99
CA LEU A 51 16.89 5.51 -19.04
C LEU A 51 16.67 5.92 -20.50
N ASN A 52 15.42 6.25 -20.81
CA ASN A 52 14.99 6.92 -22.02
C ASN A 52 14.95 8.44 -21.79
N GLU A 53 14.83 9.21 -22.86
CA GLU A 53 14.75 10.66 -22.82
C GLU A 53 13.54 11.14 -23.61
N VAL A 54 12.84 12.16 -23.08
CA VAL A 54 11.80 12.89 -23.79
C VAL A 54 12.11 14.38 -23.74
N THR A 55 12.04 15.05 -24.89
CA THR A 55 12.08 16.50 -24.95
C THR A 55 10.70 17.06 -24.65
N ILE A 56 10.58 17.84 -23.59
CA ILE A 56 9.38 18.58 -23.20
C ILE A 56 9.51 20.00 -23.74
N LYS A 57 8.55 20.40 -24.59
CA LYS A 57 8.46 21.76 -25.11
C LYS A 57 7.11 22.34 -24.75
N THR A 58 7.10 23.40 -23.94
CA THR A 58 5.86 23.91 -23.36
C THR A 58 5.92 25.41 -23.07
N ASN A 59 4.76 26.05 -23.02
CA ASN A 59 4.55 27.36 -22.41
C ASN A 59 3.59 27.29 -21.21
N GLU A 60 3.33 26.07 -20.73
CA GLU A 60 2.52 25.77 -19.55
C GLU A 60 3.28 24.78 -18.65
N THR A 61 3.41 25.11 -17.37
CA THR A 61 4.09 24.28 -16.37
C THR A 61 3.15 23.90 -15.24
N THR A 62 3.42 22.80 -14.54
CA THR A 62 2.60 22.32 -13.41
C THR A 62 3.25 22.63 -12.07
N TRP A 63 2.57 23.42 -11.25
CA TRP A 63 2.93 23.73 -9.85
C TRP A 63 4.36 24.26 -9.68
N SER A 64 4.80 25.14 -10.58
CA SER A 64 6.16 25.67 -10.60
C SER A 64 6.40 26.71 -9.51
N SER A 65 7.23 26.37 -8.52
CA SER A 65 7.69 27.35 -7.53
C SER A 65 8.76 28.25 -8.13
N LEU A 66 8.76 29.54 -7.78
CA LEU A 66 9.69 30.54 -8.30
C LEU A 66 10.30 31.45 -7.22
N ASP A 67 11.40 32.10 -7.58
CA ASP A 67 12.05 33.16 -6.77
C ASP A 67 12.61 34.26 -7.71
N VAL A 68 12.41 35.53 -7.35
CA VAL A 68 12.78 36.67 -8.19
C VAL A 68 14.16 37.19 -7.79
N ALA A 69 15.00 37.49 -8.77
CA ALA A 69 16.35 37.99 -8.48
C ALA A 69 16.29 39.36 -7.78
N PRO A 70 17.18 39.64 -6.79
CA PRO A 70 17.21 40.92 -6.08
C PRO A 70 17.40 42.15 -6.97
N ASN A 71 17.94 41.96 -8.18
CA ASN A 71 18.10 43.03 -9.18
C ASN A 71 16.86 43.24 -10.09
N GLY A 72 15.83 42.40 -9.96
CA GLY A 72 14.56 42.47 -10.70
C GLY A 72 14.65 42.11 -12.17
N LYS A 73 15.76 41.52 -12.64
CA LYS A 73 15.99 41.27 -14.08
C LYS A 73 15.54 39.88 -14.55
N PHE A 74 15.57 38.88 -13.67
CA PHE A 74 15.21 37.50 -14.00
C PHE A 74 14.58 36.82 -12.79
N MET A 75 13.98 35.66 -13.01
CA MET A 75 13.55 34.73 -11.98
C MET A 75 14.13 33.33 -12.24
N VAL A 76 14.16 32.52 -11.19
CA VAL A 76 14.38 31.07 -11.30
C VAL A 76 13.11 30.33 -10.91
N PHE A 77 12.85 29.19 -11.54
CA PHE A 77 11.68 28.37 -11.24
C PHE A 77 11.98 26.88 -11.46
N ASP A 78 11.17 26.00 -10.87
CA ASP A 78 11.25 24.55 -11.10
C ASP A 78 10.19 24.03 -12.08
N MET A 79 10.55 23.00 -12.86
CA MET A 79 9.66 22.24 -13.73
C MET A 79 10.20 20.82 -13.88
N LEU A 80 9.38 19.80 -13.56
CA LEU A 80 9.70 18.38 -13.75
C LEU A 80 11.08 17.93 -13.21
N GLY A 81 11.47 18.42 -12.03
CA GLY A 81 12.73 18.07 -11.39
C GLY A 81 13.95 18.86 -11.88
N ASP A 82 13.76 19.87 -12.73
CA ASP A 82 14.81 20.75 -13.20
C ASP A 82 14.58 22.22 -12.83
N LEU A 83 15.67 22.97 -12.69
CA LEU A 83 15.66 24.41 -12.44
C LEU A 83 15.94 25.18 -13.73
N TYR A 84 15.16 26.24 -13.94
CA TYR A 84 15.23 27.10 -15.11
C TYR A 84 15.37 28.56 -14.72
N LYS A 85 16.01 29.34 -15.59
CA LYS A 85 16.20 30.78 -15.45
C LYS A 85 15.56 31.50 -16.63
N VAL A 86 14.78 32.55 -16.36
CA VAL A 86 14.12 33.34 -17.41
C VAL A 86 14.10 34.83 -17.07
N SER A 87 14.16 35.68 -18.10
CA SER A 87 14.01 37.13 -17.95
C SER A 87 12.63 37.50 -17.36
N MET A 88 12.57 38.57 -16.57
CA MET A 88 11.30 39.12 -16.09
C MET A 88 10.40 39.67 -17.22
N SER A 89 10.95 39.84 -18.43
CA SER A 89 10.17 40.16 -19.63
C SER A 89 9.53 38.94 -20.31
N GLY A 90 9.80 37.72 -19.83
CA GLY A 90 9.49 36.48 -20.55
C GLY A 90 10.56 36.12 -21.59
N GLY A 91 10.25 35.13 -22.43
CA GLY A 91 11.10 34.54 -23.46
C GLY A 91 11.42 33.08 -23.16
N ASP A 92 12.47 32.58 -23.83
CA ASP A 92 12.95 31.21 -23.66
C ASP A 92 13.69 31.07 -22.33
N ALA A 93 13.27 30.09 -21.52
CA ALA A 93 13.93 29.75 -20.28
C ALA A 93 15.21 28.93 -20.54
N THR A 94 16.28 29.24 -19.82
CA THR A 94 17.55 28.49 -19.88
C THR A 94 17.60 27.47 -18.74
N PRO A 95 17.84 26.17 -19.02
CA PRO A 95 18.01 25.17 -17.96
C PRO A 95 19.31 25.42 -17.17
N LEU A 96 19.24 25.25 -15.86
CA LEU A 96 20.38 25.29 -14.94
C LEU A 96 20.77 23.89 -14.45
N THR A 97 19.81 22.97 -14.41
CA THR A 97 20.02 21.54 -14.16
C THR A 97 19.38 20.76 -15.31
N GLN A 98 19.98 19.61 -15.66
CA GLN A 98 19.45 18.59 -16.56
C GLN A 98 20.08 17.22 -16.20
N ASP A 99 19.86 16.78 -14.97
CA ASP A 99 20.26 15.45 -14.52
C ASP A 99 19.03 14.63 -14.07
N PHE A 100 19.24 13.37 -13.68
CA PHE A 100 18.12 12.51 -13.27
C PHE A 100 17.70 12.74 -11.80
N ALA A 101 18.44 13.57 -11.06
CA ALA A 101 18.03 13.99 -9.72
C ALA A 101 16.83 14.94 -9.83
N TRP A 102 16.01 14.98 -8.78
CA TRP A 102 14.81 15.78 -8.73
C TRP A 102 15.05 17.08 -7.95
N ASN A 103 15.15 18.19 -8.68
CA ASN A 103 15.52 19.50 -8.17
C ASN A 103 14.30 20.44 -8.11
N ILE A 104 13.96 20.95 -6.92
CA ILE A 104 12.74 21.75 -6.69
C ILE A 104 12.98 22.89 -5.69
N HIS A 105 12.01 23.81 -5.60
CA HIS A 105 11.93 24.91 -4.61
C HIS A 105 13.19 25.79 -4.59
N PRO A 106 13.53 26.44 -5.71
CA PRO A 106 14.70 27.32 -5.77
C PRO A 106 14.49 28.57 -4.90
N SER A 107 15.60 29.08 -4.34
CA SER A 107 15.67 30.37 -3.64
C SER A 107 17.02 31.05 -3.92
N ILE A 108 16.98 32.26 -4.45
CA ILE A 108 18.14 33.08 -4.80
C ILE A 108 18.69 33.76 -3.53
N SER A 109 20.01 33.79 -3.39
CA SER A 109 20.67 34.49 -2.29
C SER A 109 20.41 36.01 -2.34
N PRO A 110 20.43 36.73 -1.20
CA PRO A 110 20.17 38.17 -1.17
C PRO A 110 21.14 39.00 -2.03
N ASP A 111 22.35 38.49 -2.28
CA ASP A 111 23.33 39.11 -3.16
C ASP A 111 23.18 38.74 -4.66
N GLY A 112 22.24 37.86 -4.98
CA GLY A 112 21.89 37.42 -6.34
C GLY A 112 22.91 36.49 -6.99
N LYS A 113 23.85 35.91 -6.23
CA LYS A 113 24.96 35.10 -6.78
C LYS A 113 24.75 33.61 -6.70
N GLN A 114 23.93 33.13 -5.78
CA GLN A 114 23.73 31.70 -5.52
C GLN A 114 22.25 31.34 -5.52
N ILE A 115 21.97 30.06 -5.74
CA ILE A 115 20.64 29.47 -5.63
C ILE A 115 20.74 28.34 -4.60
N ALA A 116 19.91 28.38 -3.57
CA ALA A 116 19.61 27.24 -2.71
C ALA A 116 18.38 26.51 -3.26
N PHE A 117 18.36 25.19 -3.22
CA PHE A 117 17.25 24.39 -3.71
C PHE A 117 17.26 23.01 -3.05
N ILE A 118 16.19 22.24 -3.25
CA ILE A 118 16.09 20.86 -2.77
C ILE A 118 16.48 19.91 -3.89
N SER A 119 17.33 18.93 -3.60
CA SER A 119 17.67 17.85 -4.52
C SER A 119 17.71 16.51 -3.79
N ASP A 120 17.28 15.45 -4.46
CA ASP A 120 17.33 14.05 -4.00
C ASP A 120 18.58 13.29 -4.48
N LYS A 121 19.55 14.00 -5.07
CA LYS A 121 20.76 13.43 -5.72
C LYS A 121 21.53 12.43 -4.85
N ASP A 122 21.52 12.57 -3.52
CA ASP A 122 22.19 11.68 -2.58
C ASP A 122 21.27 10.63 -1.92
N GLY A 123 20.08 10.41 -2.48
CA GLY A 123 19.08 9.44 -2.06
C GLY A 123 17.83 10.05 -1.42
N LEU A 124 17.93 11.23 -0.81
CA LEU A 124 16.86 11.87 -0.03
C LEU A 124 16.88 13.39 -0.22
N SER A 125 15.72 14.04 -0.08
CA SER A 125 15.59 15.49 -0.20
C SER A 125 16.50 16.24 0.79
N ASN A 126 17.51 16.92 0.26
CA ASN A 126 18.48 17.73 0.98
C ASN A 126 18.62 19.11 0.34
N VAL A 127 19.17 20.07 1.09
CA VAL A 127 19.49 21.40 0.57
C VAL A 127 20.81 21.37 -0.18
N TRP A 128 20.79 21.90 -1.39
CA TRP A 128 21.94 22.11 -2.25
C TRP A 128 22.06 23.58 -2.61
N VAL A 129 23.28 24.02 -2.87
CA VAL A 129 23.59 25.38 -3.33
C VAL A 129 24.45 25.30 -4.58
N MET A 130 24.15 26.15 -5.56
CA MET A 130 24.96 26.36 -6.76
C MET A 130 25.05 27.86 -7.07
N ASP A 131 25.96 28.23 -7.95
CA ASP A 131 26.05 29.61 -8.45
C ASP A 131 24.92 29.89 -9.45
N ILE A 132 24.62 31.18 -9.68
CA ILE A 132 23.48 31.65 -10.50
C ILE A 132 23.56 31.28 -12.00
N ASP A 133 24.67 30.68 -12.42
CA ASP A 133 24.93 30.13 -13.76
C ASP A 133 24.84 28.59 -13.81
N GLY A 134 24.55 27.93 -12.68
CA GLY A 134 24.45 26.47 -12.55
C GLY A 134 25.75 25.78 -12.13
N SER A 135 26.86 26.51 -11.99
CA SER A 135 28.16 25.94 -11.59
C SER A 135 28.33 25.79 -10.07
N ASN A 136 29.42 25.15 -9.64
CA ASN A 136 29.81 25.03 -8.21
C ASN A 136 28.76 24.40 -7.28
N LEU A 137 28.04 23.40 -7.79
CA LEU A 137 27.06 22.62 -7.03
C LEU A 137 27.69 21.98 -5.78
N ARG A 138 27.07 22.21 -4.61
CA ARG A 138 27.48 21.63 -3.32
C ARG A 138 26.29 21.37 -2.40
N GLN A 139 26.38 20.29 -1.63
CA GLN A 139 25.38 19.92 -0.63
C GLN A 139 25.57 20.71 0.68
N VAL A 140 24.48 21.14 1.30
CA VAL A 140 24.48 21.87 2.60
C VAL A 140 24.03 20.96 3.74
N THR A 141 22.89 20.27 3.59
CA THR A 141 22.36 19.34 4.60
C THR A 141 22.68 17.90 4.23
N LYS A 142 22.90 17.03 5.22
CA LYS A 142 23.25 15.61 5.01
C LYS A 142 22.25 14.68 5.70
N GLU A 143 20.97 15.02 5.63
CA GLU A 143 19.90 14.24 6.25
C GLU A 143 19.77 12.88 5.58
N LYS A 144 19.49 11.85 6.39
CA LYS A 144 19.43 10.44 5.94
C LYS A 144 18.11 9.75 6.29
N SER A 145 17.30 10.34 7.15
CA SER A 145 16.06 9.71 7.63
C SER A 145 14.82 10.59 7.46
N ASN A 146 15.00 11.92 7.47
CA ASN A 146 13.92 12.89 7.43
C ASN A 146 13.90 13.66 6.11
N LEU A 147 12.75 14.20 5.73
CA LEU A 147 12.60 14.92 4.47
C LEU A 147 12.88 16.42 4.68
N ILE A 148 13.73 17.03 3.87
CA ILE A 148 13.96 18.48 3.92
C ILE A 148 13.32 19.16 2.70
N HIS A 149 12.56 20.24 2.95
CA HIS A 149 11.91 21.02 1.91
C HIS A 149 11.98 22.53 2.18
N SER A 150 11.67 23.31 1.15
CA SER A 150 11.32 24.73 1.24
C SER A 150 12.43 25.63 1.82
N PRO A 151 13.63 25.66 1.19
CA PRO A 151 14.74 26.46 1.69
C PRO A 151 14.52 27.94 1.39
N LYS A 152 14.73 28.81 2.40
CA LYS A 152 14.74 30.27 2.23
C LYS A 152 15.95 30.90 2.89
N TRP A 153 16.61 31.82 2.18
CA TRP A 153 17.79 32.54 2.67
C TRP A 153 17.44 33.53 3.77
N SER A 154 18.34 33.67 4.75
CA SER A 154 18.34 34.82 5.64
C SER A 154 18.74 36.09 4.88
N PRO A 155 18.29 37.29 5.30
CA PRO A 155 18.61 38.54 4.60
C PRO A 155 20.10 38.88 4.53
N ASP A 156 20.91 38.35 5.45
CA ASP A 156 22.38 38.48 5.44
C ASP A 156 23.10 37.48 4.52
N GLY A 157 22.38 36.49 3.98
CA GLY A 157 22.94 35.47 3.09
C GLY A 157 23.86 34.44 3.78
N GLU A 158 23.82 34.32 5.10
CA GLU A 158 24.66 33.37 5.86
C GLU A 158 23.91 32.09 6.28
N TYR A 159 22.57 32.13 6.35
CA TYR A 159 21.74 31.02 6.83
C TYR A 159 20.60 30.67 5.86
N LEU A 160 20.10 29.46 6.02
CA LEU A 160 18.93 28.91 5.33
C LEU A 160 17.95 28.38 6.37
N VAL A 161 16.68 28.76 6.27
CA VAL A 161 15.59 28.13 7.02
C VAL A 161 14.88 27.11 6.13
N VAL A 162 14.47 25.98 6.70
CA VAL A 162 13.83 24.87 5.98
C VAL A 162 12.75 24.22 6.81
N THR A 163 11.86 23.48 6.14
CA THR A 163 10.98 22.49 6.76
C THR A 163 11.72 21.15 6.83
N LYS A 164 11.76 20.52 8.01
CA LYS A 164 12.20 19.13 8.20
C LYS A 164 10.99 18.26 8.57
N GLY A 165 10.56 17.41 7.64
CA GLY A 165 9.46 16.47 7.80
C GLY A 165 9.89 15.15 8.44
N ILE A 166 9.23 14.77 9.55
CA ILE A 166 9.54 13.56 10.32
C ILE A 166 8.36 12.58 10.24
N MET A 167 8.65 11.32 9.89
CA MET A 167 7.62 10.28 9.78
C MET A 167 7.16 9.79 11.16
N SER A 168 5.85 9.55 11.32
CA SER A 168 5.27 8.88 12.49
C SER A 168 4.73 7.50 12.09
N SER A 169 3.65 7.03 12.72
CA SER A 169 2.96 5.81 12.30
C SER A 169 2.11 5.98 11.05
N ARG A 170 2.07 7.19 10.49
CA ARG A 170 1.46 7.50 9.20
C ARG A 170 2.55 7.99 8.26
N SER A 171 2.51 7.56 7.00
CA SER A 171 3.50 7.92 5.98
C SER A 171 3.34 9.36 5.42
N ILE A 172 2.93 10.28 6.29
CA ILE A 172 2.81 11.72 6.05
C ILE A 172 3.81 12.39 7.00
N PRO A 173 4.86 13.05 6.48
CA PRO A 173 5.87 13.62 7.35
C PRO A 173 5.32 14.87 8.03
N ALA A 174 5.36 14.91 9.36
CA ALA A 174 5.01 16.08 10.15
C ALA A 174 6.21 17.02 10.24
N GLY A 175 6.03 18.27 9.83
CA GLY A 175 7.11 19.24 9.72
C GLY A 175 7.58 19.86 11.04
N GLU A 176 8.85 20.23 11.02
CA GLU A 176 9.56 21.07 11.99
C GLU A 176 10.29 22.19 11.24
N ILE A 177 10.59 23.31 11.90
CA ILE A 177 11.36 24.40 11.29
C ILE A 177 12.80 24.34 11.80
N TRP A 178 13.75 24.32 10.88
CA TRP A 178 15.18 24.22 11.15
C TRP A 178 15.97 25.28 10.40
N MET A 179 17.07 25.74 10.99
CA MET A 179 17.99 26.71 10.39
C MET A 179 19.40 26.12 10.25
N TYR A 180 20.02 26.32 9.10
CA TYR A 180 21.37 25.83 8.79
C TYR A 180 22.25 26.98 8.34
N HIS A 181 23.53 26.96 8.70
CA HIS A 181 24.51 27.85 8.08
C HIS A 181 24.73 27.41 6.62
N LYS A 182 24.97 28.35 5.70
CA LYS A 182 25.15 28.03 4.27
C LYS A 182 26.29 27.06 3.97
N SER A 183 27.25 26.91 4.88
CA SER A 183 28.36 25.95 4.76
C SER A 183 28.02 24.53 5.27
N GLY A 184 26.83 24.32 5.83
CA GLY A 184 26.38 23.06 6.43
C GLY A 184 26.49 23.01 7.95
N GLY A 185 26.37 21.81 8.52
CA GLY A 185 26.30 21.53 9.96
C GLY A 185 25.03 20.74 10.33
N ASP A 186 24.87 20.38 11.61
CA ASP A 186 23.73 19.59 12.09
C ASP A 186 22.40 20.36 12.13
N GLY A 187 22.47 21.69 12.03
CA GLY A 187 21.33 22.60 12.06
C GLY A 187 20.88 22.98 13.46
N LEU A 188 20.07 24.05 13.53
CA LEU A 188 19.42 24.54 14.74
C LEU A 188 17.91 24.35 14.61
N GLN A 189 17.30 23.60 15.54
CA GLN A 189 15.84 23.48 15.59
C GLN A 189 15.25 24.81 16.08
N ILE A 190 14.34 25.38 15.27
CA ILE A 190 13.61 26.61 15.58
C ILE A 190 12.24 26.27 16.16
N LYS A 191 11.53 25.32 15.53
CA LYS A 191 10.20 24.87 15.94
C LYS A 191 10.12 23.35 15.88
N ALA A 192 9.78 22.72 17.00
CA ALA A 192 9.47 21.30 17.09
C ALA A 192 7.99 21.02 16.79
N ARG A 193 7.65 19.75 16.54
CA ARG A 193 6.25 19.29 16.40
C ARG A 193 5.45 19.54 17.67
N ASN A 194 4.18 19.93 17.51
CA ASN A 194 3.31 20.31 18.63
C ASN A 194 2.94 19.12 19.53
N SER A 195 2.76 17.94 18.94
CA SER A 195 2.39 16.71 19.66
C SER A 195 3.52 15.67 19.76
N GLY A 196 4.77 16.08 19.56
CA GLY A 196 5.94 15.21 19.67
C GLY A 196 5.92 14.05 18.66
N LYS A 197 6.35 12.84 19.08
CA LYS A 197 6.58 11.71 18.17
C LYS A 197 5.35 11.26 17.37
N ARG A 198 4.17 11.30 17.98
CA ARG A 198 2.90 10.87 17.37
C ARG A 198 2.28 11.87 16.41
N ASP A 199 2.87 13.06 16.29
CA ASP A 199 2.28 14.14 15.50
C ASP A 199 2.30 13.80 14.01
N GLN A 200 1.15 14.01 13.38
CA GLN A 200 0.87 13.87 11.94
C GLN A 200 0.44 15.21 11.34
N GLN A 201 0.33 16.26 12.17
CA GLN A 201 -0.01 17.60 11.71
C GLN A 201 1.25 18.32 11.23
N ASN A 202 1.10 19.07 10.15
CA ASN A 202 2.25 19.63 9.45
C ASN A 202 2.53 21.11 9.82
N ILE A 203 3.81 21.47 9.81
CA ILE A 203 4.35 22.82 9.93
C ILE A 203 5.27 23.02 8.72
N ALA A 204 5.06 24.06 7.92
CA ALA A 204 5.76 24.21 6.64
C ALA A 204 5.99 25.69 6.26
N ASP A 205 6.56 25.89 5.06
CA ASP A 205 6.75 27.20 4.41
C ASP A 205 7.45 28.28 5.26
N PRO A 206 8.64 28.01 5.83
CA PRO A 206 9.33 29.01 6.62
C PRO A 206 9.96 30.12 5.75
N VAL A 207 9.93 31.35 6.24
CA VAL A 207 10.56 32.51 5.60
C VAL A 207 10.99 33.55 6.63
N PHE A 208 12.07 34.28 6.37
CA PHE A 208 12.51 35.37 7.24
C PHE A 208 11.70 36.65 7.01
N SER A 209 11.53 37.47 8.05
CA SER A 209 11.20 38.88 7.86
C SER A 209 12.30 39.63 7.11
N HIS A 210 11.96 40.76 6.51
CA HIS A 210 12.91 41.60 5.77
C HIS A 210 14.18 41.96 6.57
N ASP A 211 14.03 42.27 7.85
CA ASP A 211 15.13 42.59 8.78
C ASP A 211 15.79 41.34 9.40
N GLY A 212 15.28 40.15 9.11
CA GLY A 212 15.73 38.89 9.65
C GLY A 212 15.32 38.65 11.10
N LYS A 213 14.63 39.57 11.78
CA LYS A 213 14.26 39.41 13.20
C LYS A 213 13.31 38.23 13.44
N TYR A 214 12.35 38.03 12.54
CA TYR A 214 11.31 37.02 12.66
C TYR A 214 11.47 35.91 11.63
N ILE A 215 10.95 34.73 11.98
CA ILE A 215 10.64 33.66 11.02
C ILE A 215 9.13 33.48 11.02
N TYR A 216 8.52 33.57 9.84
CA TYR A 216 7.13 33.22 9.60
C TYR A 216 7.03 31.80 9.04
N PHE A 217 6.02 31.04 9.43
CA PHE A 217 5.77 29.71 8.87
C PHE A 217 4.28 29.36 8.93
N THR A 218 3.85 28.47 8.04
CA THR A 218 2.51 27.87 8.03
C THR A 218 2.42 26.79 9.10
N GLU A 219 1.40 26.82 9.95
CA GLU A 219 1.20 25.82 11.00
C GLU A 219 -0.27 25.36 11.06
N ASN A 220 -0.49 24.05 11.15
CA ASN A 220 -1.79 23.47 11.41
C ASN A 220 -2.27 23.85 12.83
N THR A 221 -3.47 24.42 12.93
CA THR A 221 -4.04 24.90 14.19
C THR A 221 -5.08 23.97 14.80
N VAL A 222 -5.44 22.89 14.11
CA VAL A 222 -6.51 22.00 14.57
C VAL A 222 -6.02 21.20 15.77
N PRO A 223 -6.78 21.11 16.88
CA PRO A 223 -6.35 20.33 18.05
C PRO A 223 -6.08 18.86 17.73
N GLY A 224 -5.12 18.26 18.44
CA GLY A 224 -4.80 16.84 18.35
C GLY A 224 -3.47 16.57 17.65
N ALA A 225 -3.26 15.32 17.27
CA ALA A 225 -2.01 14.84 16.66
C ALA A 225 -2.24 14.04 15.38
N ARG A 226 -3.51 13.77 15.02
CA ARG A 226 -3.86 12.94 13.88
C ARG A 226 -4.21 13.81 12.67
N PHE A 227 -3.80 13.33 11.50
CA PHE A 227 -4.24 13.86 10.23
C PHE A 227 -5.64 13.33 9.90
N GLU A 228 -6.48 14.18 9.33
CA GLU A 228 -7.81 13.87 8.81
C GLU A 228 -7.90 14.44 7.40
N TYR A 229 -8.44 13.66 6.46
CA TYR A 229 -8.63 14.13 5.09
C TYR A 229 -9.76 15.15 4.99
N ASN A 230 -9.66 16.03 4.00
CA ASN A 230 -10.77 16.90 3.54
C ASN A 230 -11.44 17.70 4.66
N ARG A 231 -10.64 18.18 5.63
CA ARG A 231 -11.11 19.13 6.63
C ARG A 231 -11.67 20.36 5.94
N ASP A 232 -12.70 20.97 6.52
CA ASP A 232 -13.28 22.19 5.97
C ASP A 232 -12.29 23.37 6.10
N PRO A 233 -11.74 23.91 5.00
CA PRO A 233 -10.81 25.03 5.06
C PRO A 233 -11.46 26.30 5.63
N LEU A 234 -12.79 26.43 5.58
CA LEU A 234 -13.52 27.57 6.11
C LEU A 234 -13.55 27.62 7.63
N GLU A 235 -13.37 26.49 8.32
CA GLU A 235 -13.19 26.46 9.77
C GLU A 235 -11.81 27.00 10.21
N GLY A 236 -10.87 27.12 9.28
CA GLY A 236 -9.50 27.59 9.53
C GLY A 236 -8.58 26.47 10.00
N ILE A 237 -8.03 25.71 9.05
CA ILE A 237 -7.12 24.58 9.32
C ILE A 237 -5.71 25.06 9.65
N PHE A 238 -5.24 26.07 8.92
CA PHE A 238 -3.87 26.58 8.99
C PHE A 238 -3.82 28.06 9.31
N ALA A 239 -2.73 28.48 9.92
CA ALA A 239 -2.43 29.89 10.10
C ALA A 239 -0.91 30.14 10.06
N ILE A 240 -0.55 31.38 9.75
CA ILE A 240 0.84 31.83 9.78
C ILE A 240 1.22 32.17 11.22
N THR A 241 2.21 31.46 11.74
CA THR A 241 2.85 31.72 13.02
C THR A 241 4.13 32.51 12.80
N ARG A 242 4.42 33.42 13.74
CA ARG A 242 5.63 34.25 13.77
C ARG A 242 6.47 33.86 14.99
N TYR A 243 7.71 33.49 14.76
CA TYR A 243 8.74 33.23 15.77
C TYR A 243 9.71 34.40 15.84
N ASP A 244 9.92 34.96 17.04
CA ASP A 244 10.92 36.01 17.31
C ASP A 244 12.26 35.36 17.63
N ARG A 245 13.28 35.60 16.81
CA ARG A 245 14.61 35.01 16.99
C ARG A 245 15.40 35.58 18.16
N GLU A 246 15.02 36.75 18.68
CA GLU A 246 15.69 37.39 19.80
C GLU A 246 15.16 36.84 21.14
N THR A 247 13.86 36.59 21.24
CA THR A 247 13.20 36.16 22.49
C THR A 247 12.86 34.67 22.52
N GLY A 248 12.73 34.03 21.36
CA GLY A 248 12.21 32.66 21.22
C GLY A 248 10.69 32.57 21.34
N GLU A 249 9.97 33.68 21.37
CA GLU A 249 8.51 33.69 21.51
C GLU A 249 7.79 33.45 20.17
N GLU A 250 6.70 32.66 20.24
CA GLU A 250 5.81 32.39 19.12
C GLU A 250 4.50 33.15 19.26
N SER A 251 3.97 33.67 18.14
CA SER A 251 2.66 34.31 18.09
C SER A 251 1.90 33.94 16.83
N ARG A 252 0.60 33.66 16.98
CA ARG A 252 -0.33 33.50 15.85
C ARG A 252 -0.48 34.86 15.16
N TYR A 253 -0.04 34.97 13.90
CA TYR A 253 0.15 36.27 13.25
C TYR A 253 -0.88 36.57 12.14
N ILE A 254 -1.21 35.59 11.31
CA ILE A 254 -2.29 35.67 10.30
C ILE A 254 -3.13 34.40 10.41
N SER A 255 -4.42 34.54 10.72
CA SER A 255 -5.34 33.41 10.96
C SER A 255 -6.77 33.81 10.63
N GLY A 256 -7.70 32.85 10.65
CA GLY A 256 -9.14 33.07 10.47
C GLY A 256 -9.75 32.12 9.44
N THR A 257 -11.00 32.39 9.07
CA THR A 257 -11.75 31.64 8.05
C THR A 257 -10.95 31.51 6.75
N GLY A 258 -10.88 30.28 6.24
CA GLY A 258 -10.14 29.97 5.01
C GLY A 258 -8.65 29.74 5.20
N GLY A 259 -8.16 29.84 6.44
CA GLY A 259 -6.77 29.65 6.81
C GLY A 259 -5.84 30.77 6.31
N ALA A 260 -4.54 30.57 6.54
CA ALA A 260 -3.48 31.35 5.93
C ALA A 260 -2.22 30.49 5.79
N VAL A 261 -1.69 30.40 4.57
CA VAL A 261 -0.52 29.57 4.22
C VAL A 261 0.44 30.34 3.30
N VAL A 262 1.66 29.82 3.17
CA VAL A 262 2.72 30.35 2.28
C VAL A 262 3.02 31.84 2.54
N PRO A 263 3.52 32.20 3.74
CA PRO A 263 3.91 33.58 4.03
C PRO A 263 5.05 34.04 3.10
N THR A 264 4.95 35.26 2.56
CA THR A 264 5.99 35.87 1.71
C THR A 264 6.11 37.36 2.03
N PRO A 265 7.00 37.78 2.96
CA PRO A 265 7.22 39.19 3.32
C PRO A 265 7.75 40.04 2.16
N SER A 266 7.33 41.31 2.10
CA SER A 266 7.80 42.24 1.07
C SER A 266 9.24 42.72 1.34
N PRO A 267 10.03 43.00 0.29
CA PRO A 267 11.38 43.54 0.41
C PRO A 267 11.50 44.88 1.14
N ASP A 268 10.41 45.63 1.32
CA ASP A 268 10.39 46.88 2.08
C ASP A 268 9.90 46.71 3.55
N GLY A 269 9.57 45.47 3.95
CA GLY A 269 9.10 45.14 5.29
C GLY A 269 7.72 45.71 5.65
N LYS A 270 6.93 46.20 4.68
CA LYS A 270 5.60 46.76 4.94
C LYS A 270 4.46 45.76 4.83
N TYR A 271 4.63 44.70 4.04
CA TYR A 271 3.57 43.75 3.74
C TYR A 271 4.02 42.30 3.94
N ILE A 272 3.05 41.41 4.12
CA ILE A 272 3.21 39.96 3.95
C ILE A 272 2.15 39.49 2.96
N ALA A 273 2.58 38.90 1.85
CA ALA A 273 1.68 38.17 0.96
C ALA A 273 1.45 36.74 1.47
N PHE A 274 0.26 36.20 1.26
CA PHE A 274 -0.12 34.86 1.70
C PHE A 274 -1.30 34.32 0.91
N VAL A 275 -1.50 33.00 0.97
CA VAL A 275 -2.64 32.30 0.34
C VAL A 275 -3.72 32.02 1.38
N ARG A 276 -4.98 32.21 1.00
CA ARG A 276 -6.17 31.96 1.83
C ARG A 276 -7.32 31.46 0.97
N ARG A 277 -8.17 30.61 1.54
CA ARG A 277 -9.43 30.18 0.93
C ARG A 277 -10.54 31.21 1.16
N VAL A 278 -11.29 31.58 0.12
CA VAL A 278 -12.48 32.43 0.22
C VAL A 278 -13.64 31.66 -0.38
N LYS A 279 -14.50 31.09 0.47
CA LYS A 279 -15.50 30.09 0.07
C LYS A 279 -14.80 28.89 -0.58
N ASP A 280 -15.00 28.68 -1.87
CA ASP A 280 -14.40 27.61 -2.67
C ASP A 280 -13.08 28.02 -3.35
N ARG A 281 -12.78 29.31 -3.39
CA ARG A 281 -11.73 29.89 -4.24
C ARG A 281 -10.44 30.12 -3.49
N THR A 282 -9.32 29.66 -4.03
CA THR A 282 -7.98 30.02 -3.53
C THR A 282 -7.65 31.48 -3.91
N ALA A 283 -7.10 32.24 -2.97
CA ALA A 283 -6.85 33.66 -3.16
C ALA A 283 -5.47 34.08 -2.68
N LEU A 284 -4.87 35.02 -3.40
CA LEU A 284 -3.66 35.73 -2.98
C LEU A 284 -4.06 36.98 -2.18
N PHE A 285 -3.57 37.11 -0.96
CA PHE A 285 -3.79 38.24 -0.08
C PHE A 285 -2.48 38.96 0.23
N ILE A 286 -2.60 40.21 0.67
CA ILE A 286 -1.55 40.93 1.40
C ILE A 286 -2.06 41.40 2.76
N LYS A 287 -1.18 41.38 3.75
CA LYS A 287 -1.38 42.02 5.05
C LYS A 287 -0.44 43.22 5.17
N ASP A 288 -0.99 44.40 5.43
CA ASP A 288 -0.20 45.56 5.86
C ASP A 288 0.24 45.35 7.32
N ILE A 289 1.55 45.27 7.56
CA ILE A 289 2.13 44.94 8.87
C ILE A 289 1.81 46.02 9.91
N LYS A 290 1.73 47.29 9.50
CA LYS A 290 1.53 48.43 10.40
C LYS A 290 0.08 48.53 10.86
N THR A 291 -0.87 48.35 9.95
CA THR A 291 -2.30 48.56 10.20
C THR A 291 -3.03 47.25 10.52
N GLY A 292 -2.46 46.10 10.12
CA GLY A 292 -3.10 44.79 10.22
C GLY A 292 -4.15 44.52 9.13
N VAL A 293 -4.36 45.46 8.20
CA VAL A 293 -5.37 45.31 7.14
C VAL A 293 -4.97 44.21 6.17
N GLU A 294 -5.87 43.27 5.95
CA GLU A 294 -5.71 42.15 5.00
C GLU A 294 -6.56 42.42 3.75
N THR A 295 -5.93 42.42 2.57
CA THR A 295 -6.59 42.76 1.29
C THR A 295 -6.39 41.64 0.26
N PRO A 296 -7.46 41.12 -0.37
CA PRO A 296 -7.33 40.20 -1.49
C PRO A 296 -6.79 40.94 -2.72
N LEU A 297 -5.76 40.39 -3.36
CA LEU A 297 -5.22 40.84 -4.63
C LEU A 297 -5.92 40.16 -5.80
N THR A 298 -6.08 38.84 -5.75
CA THR A 298 -6.82 38.03 -6.72
C THR A 298 -7.47 36.83 -6.06
N LEU A 299 -8.58 36.35 -6.63
CA LEU A 299 -9.28 35.13 -6.23
C LEU A 299 -9.14 34.00 -7.27
N GLU A 300 -8.29 34.19 -8.28
CA GLU A 300 -8.13 33.31 -9.45
C GLU A 300 -6.89 32.39 -9.32
N LEU A 301 -6.49 32.03 -8.08
CA LEU A 301 -5.47 31.01 -7.90
C LEU A 301 -6.10 29.63 -8.06
N GLU A 302 -5.32 28.68 -8.58
CA GLU A 302 -5.68 27.26 -8.59
C GLU A 302 -5.83 26.71 -7.16
N ARG A 303 -6.42 25.52 -7.06
CA ARG A 303 -6.70 24.88 -5.78
C ARG A 303 -5.43 24.72 -4.92
N ASP A 304 -5.49 25.18 -3.67
CA ASP A 304 -4.41 25.00 -2.69
C ASP A 304 -4.43 23.59 -2.05
N MET A 305 -3.36 23.28 -1.30
CA MET A 305 -3.19 22.00 -0.61
C MET A 305 -3.66 21.98 0.85
N GLN A 306 -4.50 22.95 1.30
CA GLN A 306 -4.97 22.99 2.70
C GLN A 306 -5.84 21.79 3.08
N GLU A 307 -6.47 21.13 2.11
CA GLU A 307 -7.27 19.91 2.33
C GLU A 307 -6.45 18.61 2.14
N GLY A 308 -5.17 18.75 1.75
CA GLY A 308 -4.24 17.65 1.54
C GLY A 308 -3.10 17.63 2.58
N PHE A 309 -2.01 16.94 2.24
CA PHE A 309 -0.91 16.72 3.19
C PHE A 309 -0.03 17.96 3.37
N GLY A 310 0.22 18.71 2.29
CA GLY A 310 1.05 19.91 2.30
C GLY A 310 2.51 19.69 2.72
N SER A 311 3.00 18.44 2.69
CA SER A 311 4.37 18.10 3.13
C SER A 311 5.47 18.69 2.23
N GLU A 312 5.12 19.02 0.99
CA GLU A 312 5.98 19.70 0.01
C GLU A 312 5.58 21.19 -0.14
N GLY A 313 4.85 21.75 0.83
CA GLY A 313 4.29 23.11 0.77
C GLY A 313 2.81 23.14 0.40
N TYR A 314 2.14 24.26 0.69
CA TYR A 314 0.68 24.41 0.52
C TYR A 314 0.23 25.04 -0.81
N PHE A 315 1.15 25.66 -1.55
CA PHE A 315 0.94 26.22 -2.89
C PHE A 315 2.31 26.39 -3.57
N ALA A 316 2.34 26.58 -4.90
CA ALA A 316 3.58 26.94 -5.59
C ALA A 316 4.16 28.25 -5.04
N TYR A 317 5.46 28.29 -4.74
CA TYR A 317 6.06 29.50 -4.17
C TYR A 317 6.12 30.65 -5.18
N PHE A 318 5.86 31.85 -4.67
CA PHE A 318 5.80 33.11 -5.42
C PHE A 318 6.64 34.16 -4.68
N ASP A 319 6.97 35.26 -5.36
CA ASP A 319 7.89 36.25 -4.79
C ASP A 319 7.59 37.69 -5.25
N TRP A 320 8.13 38.66 -4.54
CA TRP A 320 7.97 40.08 -4.81
C TRP A 320 8.98 40.60 -5.82
N MET A 321 8.58 41.59 -6.62
CA MET A 321 9.56 42.46 -7.26
C MET A 321 10.35 43.25 -6.21
N PRO A 322 11.65 43.55 -6.42
CA PRO A 322 12.49 44.21 -5.42
C PRO A 322 11.97 45.57 -4.92
N ASP A 323 11.17 46.26 -5.73
CA ASP A 323 10.54 47.54 -5.38
C ASP A 323 9.24 47.40 -4.57
N SER A 324 8.85 46.16 -4.21
CA SER A 324 7.61 45.80 -3.52
C SER A 324 6.32 46.26 -4.21
N SER A 325 6.38 46.64 -5.50
CA SER A 325 5.22 47.16 -6.23
C SER A 325 4.37 46.06 -6.86
N LYS A 326 4.97 44.90 -7.14
CA LYS A 326 4.33 43.74 -7.77
C LYS A 326 4.73 42.43 -7.11
N ILE A 327 3.87 41.42 -7.26
CA ILE A 327 4.15 40.02 -6.93
C ILE A 327 4.15 39.21 -8.22
N VAL A 328 5.09 38.27 -8.35
CA VAL A 328 5.22 37.30 -9.44
C VAL A 328 4.80 35.94 -8.91
N TYR A 329 3.82 35.30 -9.55
CA TYR A 329 3.23 34.04 -9.07
C TYR A 329 2.85 33.12 -10.22
N TRP A 330 2.79 31.82 -9.94
CA TRP A 330 2.30 30.80 -10.87
C TRP A 330 0.83 30.47 -10.57
N THR A 331 0.00 30.38 -11.61
CA THR A 331 -1.34 29.79 -11.56
C THR A 331 -1.83 29.53 -12.98
N GLY A 332 -2.65 28.51 -13.18
CA GLY A 332 -3.29 28.28 -14.46
C GLY A 332 -2.29 27.83 -15.53
N GLY A 333 -1.20 27.18 -15.13
CA GLY A 333 -0.12 26.76 -16.00
C GLY A 333 0.90 27.85 -16.34
N LYS A 334 0.68 29.11 -15.92
CA LYS A 334 1.48 30.26 -16.38
C LYS A 334 1.96 31.12 -15.23
N PHE A 335 2.99 31.92 -15.51
CA PHE A 335 3.49 32.94 -14.61
C PHE A 335 2.79 34.28 -14.85
N HIS A 336 2.47 34.98 -13.77
CA HIS A 336 1.78 36.27 -13.81
C HIS A 336 2.47 37.26 -12.89
N THR A 337 2.35 38.55 -13.20
CA THR A 337 2.64 39.63 -12.26
C THR A 337 1.34 40.32 -11.86
N ILE A 338 1.24 40.76 -10.61
CA ILE A 338 0.11 41.57 -10.12
C ILE A 338 0.64 42.80 -9.38
N ASN A 339 0.14 43.98 -9.73
CA ASN A 339 0.44 45.22 -9.02
C ASN A 339 -0.35 45.30 -7.72
N VAL A 340 0.33 45.62 -6.62
CA VAL A 340 -0.27 45.58 -5.28
C VAL A 340 -1.23 46.75 -5.02
N LYS A 341 -1.02 47.89 -5.70
CA LYS A 341 -1.82 49.11 -5.49
C LYS A 341 -3.11 49.09 -6.29
N ASP A 342 -3.03 48.78 -7.58
CA ASP A 342 -4.19 48.85 -8.50
C ASP A 342 -4.72 47.47 -8.94
N LYS A 343 -4.06 46.38 -8.54
CA LYS A 343 -4.43 44.99 -8.82
C LYS A 343 -4.40 44.62 -10.31
N THR A 344 -3.72 45.41 -11.14
CA THR A 344 -3.51 45.08 -12.55
C THR A 344 -2.65 43.83 -12.69
N THR A 345 -3.08 42.89 -13.51
CA THR A 345 -2.38 41.63 -13.77
C THR A 345 -1.80 41.58 -15.19
N SER A 346 -0.68 40.89 -15.35
CA SER A 346 -0.09 40.58 -16.66
C SER A 346 0.48 39.17 -16.67
N THR A 347 0.14 38.38 -17.68
CA THR A 347 0.76 37.06 -17.91
C THR A 347 2.12 37.22 -18.58
N MET A 348 3.11 36.47 -18.12
CA MET A 348 4.44 36.39 -18.74
C MET A 348 4.42 35.33 -19.84
N ASP A 349 5.00 35.65 -20.99
CA ASP A 349 5.21 34.67 -22.06
C ASP A 349 6.53 33.93 -21.81
N VAL A 350 6.46 32.72 -21.27
CA VAL A 350 7.63 31.90 -20.94
C VAL A 350 7.52 30.60 -21.72
N THR A 351 8.57 30.28 -22.49
CA THR A 351 8.69 28.99 -23.18
C THR A 351 9.82 28.19 -22.55
N VAL A 352 9.59 26.90 -22.32
CA VAL A 352 10.56 25.98 -21.74
C VAL A 352 10.79 24.84 -22.73
N GLU A 353 12.05 24.53 -22.96
CA GLU A 353 12.49 23.34 -23.68
C GLU A 353 13.51 22.60 -22.79
N GLY A 354 13.16 21.39 -22.36
CA GLY A 354 13.96 20.59 -21.44
C GLY A 354 13.94 19.12 -21.82
N THR A 355 14.99 18.38 -21.45
CA THR A 355 15.05 16.93 -21.66
C THR A 355 14.87 16.24 -20.33
N VAL A 356 13.80 15.44 -20.19
CA VAL A 356 13.52 14.66 -18.99
C VAL A 356 13.90 13.21 -19.24
N LYS A 357 14.65 12.63 -18.30
CA LYS A 357 14.99 11.20 -18.30
C LYS A 357 13.94 10.39 -17.57
N PHE A 358 13.62 9.20 -18.07
CA PHE A 358 12.68 8.28 -17.44
C PHE A 358 13.03 6.81 -17.73
N ALA A 359 12.56 5.88 -16.90
CA ALA A 359 12.63 4.44 -17.15
C ALA A 359 11.26 3.89 -17.57
N ASP A 360 11.26 2.80 -18.33
CA ASP A 360 10.01 2.13 -18.73
C ASP A 360 9.28 1.54 -17.52
N ALA A 361 7.95 1.60 -17.56
CA ALA A 361 7.10 1.07 -16.49
C ALA A 361 7.26 -0.46 -16.38
N LEU A 362 7.54 -0.94 -15.17
CA LEU A 362 7.77 -2.36 -14.93
C LEU A 362 6.45 -3.16 -15.03
N ARG A 363 6.35 -4.06 -16.02
CA ARG A 363 5.14 -4.87 -16.27
C ARG A 363 5.49 -6.26 -16.79
N PHE A 364 4.75 -7.26 -16.32
CA PHE A 364 4.93 -8.67 -16.69
C PHE A 364 3.58 -9.29 -17.00
N ASP A 365 3.56 -10.29 -17.89
CA ASP A 365 2.35 -11.07 -18.16
C ASP A 365 1.98 -11.93 -16.93
N VAL A 366 0.68 -12.02 -16.65
CA VAL A 366 0.11 -12.86 -15.58
C VAL A 366 -0.64 -14.02 -16.21
N ASP A 367 -0.32 -15.25 -15.78
CA ASP A 367 -1.11 -16.44 -16.14
C ASP A 367 -2.39 -16.49 -15.29
N VAL A 368 -3.52 -16.07 -15.89
CA VAL A 368 -4.77 -15.82 -15.17
C VAL A 368 -5.54 -17.11 -14.84
N ALA A 369 -5.43 -18.12 -15.71
CA ALA A 369 -6.20 -19.35 -15.61
C ALA A 369 -5.40 -20.57 -16.07
N PRO A 370 -4.31 -20.91 -15.37
CA PRO A 370 -3.60 -22.15 -15.61
C PRO A 370 -4.47 -23.35 -15.27
N ASP A 371 -4.27 -24.49 -15.96
CA ASP A 371 -5.00 -25.73 -15.66
C ASP A 371 -4.63 -26.32 -14.29
N GLU A 372 -3.40 -26.07 -13.82
CA GLU A 372 -2.88 -26.44 -12.50
C GLU A 372 -2.08 -25.28 -11.90
N PHE A 373 -2.07 -25.17 -10.57
CA PHE A 373 -1.29 -24.14 -9.87
C PHE A 373 -0.64 -24.71 -8.61
N ASP A 374 0.46 -24.09 -8.19
CA ASP A 374 1.11 -24.40 -6.93
C ASP A 374 0.42 -23.71 -5.77
N VAL A 375 0.09 -24.49 -4.74
CA VAL A 375 -0.37 -24.02 -3.44
C VAL A 375 0.87 -23.55 -2.68
N ARG A 376 1.01 -22.23 -2.50
CA ARG A 376 2.15 -21.56 -1.88
C ARG A 376 1.82 -20.98 -0.51
N MET A 377 0.56 -20.63 -0.26
CA MET A 377 0.13 -20.11 1.04
C MET A 377 -0.05 -21.25 2.05
N ILE A 378 1.08 -21.73 2.54
CA ILE A 378 1.16 -22.73 3.61
C ILE A 378 1.14 -22.02 4.95
N ARG A 379 0.22 -22.44 5.83
CA ARG A 379 0.00 -21.78 7.12
C ARG A 379 0.32 -22.71 8.26
N TRP A 380 0.92 -22.14 9.31
CA TRP A 380 1.15 -22.81 10.60
C TRP A 380 1.96 -24.10 10.50
N SER A 381 3.03 -24.09 9.69
CA SER A 381 3.84 -25.28 9.51
C SER A 381 4.70 -25.60 10.73
N GLN A 382 4.87 -26.89 11.04
CA GLN A 382 5.64 -27.37 12.19
C GLN A 382 6.27 -28.74 11.91
N MET A 383 7.54 -28.89 12.29
CA MET A 383 8.22 -30.19 12.30
C MET A 383 7.65 -31.09 13.42
N SER A 384 7.38 -32.35 13.11
CA SER A 384 6.99 -33.34 14.12
C SER A 384 8.11 -33.58 15.15
N PRO A 385 7.79 -33.91 16.41
CA PRO A 385 8.77 -34.22 17.46
C PRO A 385 9.91 -35.16 17.09
N ASN A 386 9.67 -36.13 16.20
CA ASN A 386 10.67 -37.10 15.76
C ASN A 386 11.44 -36.70 14.49
N GLY A 387 11.18 -35.51 13.94
CA GLY A 387 11.83 -34.98 12.75
C GLY A 387 11.46 -35.66 11.42
N LYS A 388 10.48 -36.57 11.39
CA LYS A 388 10.18 -37.37 10.18
C LYS A 388 9.12 -36.76 9.28
N THR A 389 8.29 -35.88 9.82
CA THR A 389 7.15 -35.31 9.10
C THR A 389 6.97 -33.83 9.43
N VAL A 390 6.37 -33.08 8.50
CA VAL A 390 5.95 -31.70 8.70
C VAL A 390 4.43 -31.63 8.62
N LEU A 391 3.81 -30.98 9.61
CA LEU A 391 2.38 -30.68 9.67
C LEU A 391 2.14 -29.24 9.22
N PHE A 392 1.10 -29.00 8.44
CA PHE A 392 0.72 -27.66 8.01
C PHE A 392 -0.75 -27.61 7.58
N GLN A 393 -1.24 -26.39 7.36
CA GLN A 393 -2.56 -26.11 6.80
C GLN A 393 -2.40 -25.49 5.40
N ALA A 394 -3.26 -25.91 4.48
CA ALA A 394 -3.43 -25.29 3.17
C ALA A 394 -4.84 -25.57 2.65
N LEU A 395 -5.43 -24.67 1.85
CA LEU A 395 -6.76 -24.89 1.23
C LEU A 395 -7.83 -25.36 2.23
N GLY A 396 -7.86 -24.75 3.42
CA GLY A 396 -8.82 -25.07 4.48
C GLY A 396 -8.56 -26.38 5.23
N LYS A 397 -7.54 -27.19 4.88
CA LYS A 397 -7.34 -28.56 5.40
C LYS A 397 -5.93 -28.81 5.95
N LEU A 398 -5.81 -29.81 6.81
CA LEU A 398 -4.54 -30.24 7.38
C LEU A 398 -3.81 -31.28 6.51
N TYR A 399 -2.51 -31.08 6.33
CA TYR A 399 -1.62 -31.95 5.56
C TYR A 399 -0.42 -32.38 6.38
N VAL A 400 0.15 -33.52 6.00
CA VAL A 400 1.43 -34.01 6.49
C VAL A 400 2.34 -34.30 5.30
N ARG A 401 3.54 -33.73 5.31
CA ARG A 401 4.64 -34.04 4.40
C ARG A 401 5.65 -34.95 5.07
N ASP A 402 6.01 -36.05 4.42
CA ASP A 402 7.14 -36.88 4.85
C ASP A 402 8.46 -36.19 4.48
N VAL A 403 9.36 -36.02 5.46
CA VAL A 403 10.60 -35.24 5.28
C VAL A 403 11.53 -35.91 4.27
N LYS A 404 11.62 -37.24 4.28
CA LYS A 404 12.57 -37.99 3.45
C LYS A 404 12.11 -38.16 2.00
N SER A 405 10.83 -38.49 1.80
CA SER A 405 10.26 -38.76 0.48
C SER A 405 9.60 -37.54 -0.16
N GLY A 406 9.35 -36.47 0.60
CA GLY A 406 8.61 -35.29 0.13
C GLY A 406 7.10 -35.53 -0.08
N LYS A 407 6.61 -36.75 0.19
CA LYS A 407 5.21 -37.09 -0.08
C LYS A 407 4.26 -36.34 0.85
N ILE A 408 3.35 -35.56 0.25
CA ILE A 408 2.28 -34.85 0.94
C ILE A 408 1.01 -35.69 0.94
N LYS A 409 0.30 -35.71 2.07
CA LYS A 409 -1.04 -36.31 2.18
C LYS A 409 -1.91 -35.53 3.14
N ARG A 410 -3.21 -35.59 2.92
CA ARG A 410 -4.20 -35.07 3.86
C ARG A 410 -4.15 -35.85 5.18
N LEU A 411 -4.18 -35.14 6.30
CA LEU A 411 -4.16 -35.74 7.64
C LEU A 411 -5.54 -36.31 8.02
N THR A 412 -6.58 -35.51 7.85
CA THR A 412 -7.95 -35.85 8.24
C THR A 412 -8.78 -36.24 7.01
N LYS A 413 -9.93 -36.88 7.25
CA LYS A 413 -10.91 -37.21 6.19
C LYS A 413 -12.17 -36.33 6.26
N GLN A 414 -12.21 -35.37 7.18
CA GLN A 414 -13.41 -34.57 7.47
C GLN A 414 -13.57 -33.41 6.49
N ASN A 415 -14.79 -33.17 6.03
CA ASN A 415 -15.13 -32.07 5.11
C ASN A 415 -16.29 -31.21 5.61
N ASP A 416 -16.85 -31.52 6.77
CA ASP A 416 -17.92 -30.76 7.42
C ASP A 416 -17.43 -29.40 7.95
N HIS A 417 -16.13 -29.27 8.21
CA HIS A 417 -15.49 -28.02 8.64
C HIS A 417 -14.14 -27.84 7.94
N ASP A 418 -13.70 -26.59 7.86
CA ASP A 418 -12.31 -26.21 7.61
C ASP A 418 -11.50 -26.30 8.91
N GLU A 419 -10.18 -26.39 8.79
CA GLU A 419 -9.25 -26.76 9.85
C GLU A 419 -8.10 -25.75 9.93
N TYR A 420 -7.78 -25.25 11.12
CA TYR A 420 -6.85 -24.12 11.34
C TYR A 420 -5.96 -24.34 12.56
N TYR A 421 -4.83 -23.62 12.62
CA TYR A 421 -3.86 -23.61 13.72
C TYR A 421 -3.47 -25.00 14.28
N PRO A 422 -2.98 -25.93 13.45
CA PRO A 422 -2.56 -27.25 13.91
C PRO A 422 -1.29 -27.18 14.79
N ARG A 423 -1.27 -27.93 15.89
CA ARG A 423 -0.09 -28.10 16.76
C ARG A 423 0.10 -29.56 17.19
N PHE A 424 1.34 -30.03 17.17
CA PHE A 424 1.69 -31.33 17.75
C PHE A 424 1.70 -31.30 19.29
N SER A 425 1.32 -32.41 19.92
CA SER A 425 1.73 -32.71 21.30
C SER A 425 3.24 -32.96 21.36
N ASN A 426 3.88 -32.74 22.51
CA ASN A 426 5.32 -32.93 22.67
C ASN A 426 5.80 -34.37 22.39
N ASP A 427 4.94 -35.36 22.66
CA ASP A 427 5.21 -36.76 22.35
C ASP A 427 4.98 -37.15 20.87
N GLY A 428 4.42 -36.23 20.08
CA GLY A 428 4.14 -36.38 18.65
C GLY A 428 3.01 -37.34 18.32
N LYS A 429 2.20 -37.79 19.29
CA LYS A 429 1.12 -38.74 19.07
C LYS A 429 -0.20 -38.08 18.69
N SER A 430 -0.41 -36.83 19.11
CA SER A 430 -1.66 -36.09 18.95
C SER A 430 -1.43 -34.75 18.28
N ILE A 431 -2.47 -34.25 17.64
CA ILE A 431 -2.52 -32.93 17.01
C ILE A 431 -3.78 -32.22 17.51
N VAL A 432 -3.63 -31.00 18.01
CA VAL A 432 -4.74 -30.10 18.31
C VAL A 432 -4.89 -29.08 17.20
N TYR A 433 -6.12 -28.70 16.89
CA TYR A 433 -6.44 -27.72 15.85
C TYR A 433 -7.83 -27.13 16.10
N THR A 434 -8.15 -26.01 15.46
CA THR A 434 -9.51 -25.44 15.47
C THR A 434 -10.22 -25.66 14.15
N THR A 435 -11.54 -25.52 14.16
CA THR A 435 -12.37 -25.71 12.98
C THR A 435 -13.25 -24.50 12.68
N TRP A 436 -13.75 -24.39 11.45
CA TRP A 436 -14.77 -23.40 11.07
C TRP A 436 -15.78 -23.96 10.07
N ASN A 437 -17.04 -23.52 10.19
CA ASN A 437 -18.13 -23.71 9.24
C ASN A 437 -19.10 -22.53 9.44
N ASP A 438 -19.52 -21.87 8.36
CA ASP A 438 -20.31 -20.64 8.46
C ASP A 438 -21.70 -20.84 9.14
N GLN A 439 -22.22 -22.07 9.15
CA GLN A 439 -23.52 -22.40 9.75
C GLN A 439 -23.37 -23.04 11.15
N ASP A 440 -22.35 -23.87 11.33
CA ASP A 440 -22.15 -24.69 12.54
C ASP A 440 -21.09 -24.09 13.51
N LEU A 441 -20.41 -23.02 13.10
CA LEU A 441 -19.29 -22.35 13.78
C LEU A 441 -18.08 -23.27 14.03
N GLY A 442 -17.16 -22.83 14.89
CA GLY A 442 -15.92 -23.51 15.18
C GLY A 442 -15.91 -24.33 16.46
N THR A 443 -14.95 -25.26 16.54
CA THR A 443 -14.64 -26.08 17.72
C THR A 443 -13.13 -26.25 17.85
N VAL A 444 -12.63 -26.57 19.05
CA VAL A 444 -11.26 -27.09 19.22
C VAL A 444 -11.31 -28.61 19.20
N ARG A 445 -10.42 -29.25 18.43
CA ARG A 445 -10.38 -30.70 18.23
C ARG A 445 -8.99 -31.27 18.45
N VAL A 446 -8.94 -32.51 18.95
CA VAL A 446 -7.72 -33.32 19.05
C VAL A 446 -7.86 -34.55 18.16
N VAL A 447 -6.85 -34.83 17.33
CA VAL A 447 -6.78 -36.00 16.45
C VAL A 447 -5.45 -36.74 16.63
N SER A 448 -5.45 -38.04 16.36
CA SER A 448 -4.21 -38.82 16.27
C SER A 448 -3.30 -38.28 15.15
N ALA A 449 -1.99 -38.18 15.40
CA ALA A 449 -0.99 -37.77 14.39
C ALA A 449 -0.93 -38.72 13.18
N ARG A 450 -1.48 -39.94 13.30
CA ARG A 450 -1.67 -40.87 12.17
C ARG A 450 -2.89 -40.54 11.29
N GLY A 451 -3.66 -39.52 11.65
CA GLY A 451 -4.92 -39.13 11.01
C GLY A 451 -6.14 -39.77 11.67
N GLY A 452 -7.33 -39.37 11.20
CA GLY A 452 -8.61 -39.87 11.70
C GLY A 452 -9.68 -38.78 11.76
N LYS A 453 -10.71 -39.00 12.60
CA LYS A 453 -11.71 -38.01 12.97
C LYS A 453 -11.30 -37.38 14.30
N GLY A 454 -11.27 -36.05 14.39
CA GLY A 454 -10.93 -35.35 15.63
C GLY A 454 -12.03 -35.46 16.69
N LYS A 455 -11.63 -35.56 17.97
CA LYS A 455 -12.49 -35.44 19.15
C LYS A 455 -12.64 -33.95 19.49
N VAL A 456 -13.87 -33.47 19.62
CA VAL A 456 -14.15 -32.11 20.10
C VAL A 456 -13.85 -32.01 21.60
N ILE A 457 -13.15 -30.95 22.02
CA ILE A 457 -12.82 -30.68 23.43
C ILE A 457 -13.48 -29.42 23.98
N THR A 458 -14.09 -28.60 23.12
CA THR A 458 -14.91 -27.46 23.56
C THR A 458 -16.33 -27.90 23.88
N GLN A 459 -16.93 -27.31 24.92
CA GLN A 459 -18.29 -27.64 25.36
C GLN A 459 -19.39 -27.03 24.48
N GLN A 460 -19.06 -26.01 23.68
CA GLN A 460 -19.99 -25.30 22.81
C GLN A 460 -19.30 -24.90 21.49
N PRO A 461 -20.07 -24.67 20.41
CA PRO A 461 -19.54 -24.03 19.22
C PRO A 461 -19.14 -22.57 19.50
N GLY A 462 -18.26 -22.02 18.67
CA GLY A 462 -17.79 -20.64 18.82
C GLY A 462 -16.66 -20.26 17.87
N HIS A 463 -15.91 -19.23 18.25
CA HIS A 463 -14.81 -18.67 17.46
C HIS A 463 -13.50 -18.94 18.20
N TYR A 464 -12.81 -20.01 17.81
CA TYR A 464 -11.64 -20.52 18.50
C TYR A 464 -10.42 -20.58 17.57
N ILE A 465 -9.27 -20.15 18.08
CA ILE A 465 -8.00 -20.13 17.36
C ILE A 465 -6.82 -20.33 18.31
N GLU A 466 -5.62 -20.47 17.74
CA GLU A 466 -4.34 -20.56 18.46
C GLU A 466 -4.31 -21.64 19.57
N PRO A 467 -4.74 -22.89 19.33
CA PRO A 467 -4.67 -23.92 20.35
C PRO A 467 -3.23 -24.43 20.52
N SER A 468 -2.82 -24.78 21.74
CA SER A 468 -1.49 -25.34 22.03
C SER A 468 -1.53 -26.27 23.25
N PHE A 469 -0.78 -27.37 23.20
CA PHE A 469 -0.68 -28.31 24.32
C PHE A 469 0.24 -27.78 25.43
N SER A 470 -0.02 -28.20 26.67
CA SER A 470 0.97 -28.24 27.75
C SER A 470 2.10 -29.22 27.43
N ALA A 471 3.23 -29.13 28.16
CA ALA A 471 4.39 -29.96 27.87
C ALA A 471 4.13 -31.45 28.14
N ASP A 472 3.29 -31.76 29.13
CA ASP A 472 2.80 -33.12 29.43
C ASP A 472 1.72 -33.63 28.46
N GLY A 473 1.07 -32.73 27.71
CA GLY A 473 -0.02 -33.05 26.79
C GLY A 473 -1.40 -33.25 27.45
N GLU A 474 -1.53 -32.97 28.74
CA GLU A 474 -2.80 -33.12 29.50
C GLU A 474 -3.73 -31.92 29.33
N LYS A 475 -3.21 -30.74 28.98
CA LYS A 475 -3.97 -29.49 28.86
C LYS A 475 -3.80 -28.87 27.49
N VAL A 476 -4.80 -28.11 27.07
CA VAL A 476 -4.79 -27.31 25.84
C VAL A 476 -5.19 -25.89 26.17
N VAL A 477 -4.31 -24.92 25.88
CA VAL A 477 -4.66 -23.50 25.87
C VAL A 477 -5.18 -23.12 24.49
N PHE A 478 -6.18 -22.24 24.40
CA PHE A 478 -6.68 -21.69 23.14
C PHE A 478 -7.30 -20.31 23.36
N ARG A 479 -7.45 -19.53 22.28
CA ARG A 479 -8.09 -18.22 22.32
C ARG A 479 -9.51 -18.29 21.76
N LYS A 480 -10.44 -17.67 22.49
CA LYS A 480 -11.82 -17.42 22.04
C LYS A 480 -11.97 -15.94 21.72
N PHE A 481 -12.60 -15.61 20.59
CA PHE A 481 -12.90 -14.22 20.21
C PHE A 481 -14.41 -14.04 19.91
N THR A 482 -14.86 -12.81 19.71
CA THR A 482 -16.25 -12.54 19.27
C THR A 482 -16.39 -12.88 17.79
N GLY A 483 -17.57 -13.16 17.27
CA GLY A 483 -17.93 -13.21 15.84
C GLY A 483 -18.52 -11.89 15.34
N GLY A 484 -19.09 -11.85 14.13
CA GLY A 484 -19.60 -10.63 13.48
C GLY A 484 -18.72 -10.17 12.30
N TYR A 485 -19.19 -9.14 11.59
CA TYR A 485 -18.61 -8.66 10.33
C TYR A 485 -18.64 -9.74 9.23
N LEU A 486 -17.56 -10.52 9.04
CA LEU A 486 -17.53 -11.66 8.08
C LEU A 486 -18.05 -12.98 8.67
N LEU A 487 -18.06 -13.12 9.99
CA LEU A 487 -18.44 -14.35 10.69
C LEU A 487 -19.78 -14.18 11.42
N ASP A 488 -20.51 -15.26 11.70
CA ASP A 488 -21.76 -15.21 12.46
C ASP A 488 -21.51 -14.71 13.90
N PRO A 489 -22.25 -13.71 14.43
CA PRO A 489 -22.04 -13.19 15.78
C PRO A 489 -22.55 -14.10 16.92
N LYS A 490 -23.16 -15.26 16.65
CA LYS A 490 -23.57 -16.21 17.70
C LYS A 490 -22.38 -16.69 18.54
N TYR A 491 -22.62 -16.99 19.82
CA TYR A 491 -21.61 -17.45 20.78
C TYR A 491 -20.45 -16.46 21.04
N SER A 492 -20.66 -15.16 20.74
CA SER A 492 -19.71 -14.06 20.96
C SER A 492 -19.73 -13.50 22.39
N VAL A 493 -19.68 -14.38 23.38
CA VAL A 493 -19.65 -14.01 24.80
C VAL A 493 -18.36 -14.49 25.45
N GLU A 494 -17.87 -13.75 26.44
CA GLU A 494 -16.65 -14.09 27.19
C GLU A 494 -15.42 -14.40 26.29
N PRO A 495 -15.03 -13.49 25.38
CA PRO A 495 -13.76 -13.63 24.66
C PRO A 495 -12.58 -13.62 25.65
N GLY A 496 -11.46 -14.21 25.25
CA GLY A 496 -10.27 -14.34 26.11
C GLY A 496 -9.46 -15.60 25.84
N ILE A 497 -8.52 -15.90 26.74
CA ILE A 497 -7.70 -17.11 26.70
C ILE A 497 -8.30 -18.14 27.65
N TYR A 498 -8.41 -19.39 27.18
CA TYR A 498 -9.00 -20.52 27.89
C TYR A 498 -8.02 -21.68 27.98
N VAL A 499 -8.14 -22.47 29.04
CA VAL A 499 -7.43 -23.75 29.22
C VAL A 499 -8.45 -24.87 29.34
N ALA A 500 -8.33 -25.89 28.51
CA ALA A 500 -9.05 -27.15 28.62
C ALA A 500 -8.15 -28.20 29.29
N ASP A 501 -8.65 -28.88 30.32
CA ASP A 501 -8.03 -30.08 30.87
C ASP A 501 -8.64 -31.31 30.21
N LEU A 502 -7.80 -32.13 29.55
CA LEU A 502 -8.26 -33.25 28.73
C LEU A 502 -8.63 -34.49 29.56
N GLU A 503 -8.14 -34.58 30.80
CA GLU A 503 -8.47 -35.67 31.72
C GLU A 503 -9.73 -35.35 32.54
N GLU A 504 -9.81 -34.14 33.08
CA GLU A 504 -10.97 -33.68 33.87
C GLU A 504 -12.16 -33.25 33.00
N ASP A 505 -11.97 -33.03 31.70
CA ASP A 505 -12.97 -32.55 30.73
C ASP A 505 -13.54 -31.17 31.11
N THR A 506 -12.69 -30.30 31.68
CA THR A 506 -13.02 -28.94 32.13
C THR A 506 -12.46 -27.88 31.20
N VAL A 507 -13.11 -26.71 31.12
CA VAL A 507 -12.65 -25.56 30.32
C VAL A 507 -12.78 -24.28 31.15
N GLU A 508 -11.66 -23.64 31.48
CA GLU A 508 -11.61 -22.43 32.32
C GLU A 508 -11.03 -21.23 31.55
N LYS A 509 -11.62 -20.04 31.70
CA LYS A 509 -11.06 -18.77 31.19
C LYS A 509 -9.96 -18.31 32.14
N VAL A 510 -8.77 -18.00 31.60
CA VAL A 510 -7.60 -17.59 32.38
C VAL A 510 -7.14 -16.16 32.10
N SER A 511 -7.54 -15.56 30.97
CA SER A 511 -7.24 -14.15 30.68
C SER A 511 -8.36 -13.51 29.86
N GLU A 512 -8.59 -12.22 30.10
CA GLU A 512 -9.52 -11.40 29.30
C GLU A 512 -9.02 -11.14 27.87
N GLY A 513 -7.71 -11.18 27.66
CA GLY A 513 -7.11 -10.89 26.37
C GLY A 513 -5.67 -11.39 26.24
N GLY A 514 -5.09 -11.12 25.07
CA GLY A 514 -3.79 -11.62 24.66
C GLY A 514 -3.89 -12.61 23.51
N TYR A 515 -2.77 -12.87 22.85
CA TYR A 515 -2.64 -13.77 21.70
C TYR A 515 -1.35 -14.59 21.78
N ASN A 516 -1.21 -15.61 20.94
CA ASN A 516 -0.07 -16.54 20.94
C ASN A 516 0.15 -17.23 22.29
N ALA A 517 -0.95 -17.61 22.96
CA ALA A 517 -0.93 -18.22 24.28
C ALA A 517 -0.22 -19.60 24.25
N HIS A 518 0.62 -19.87 25.25
CA HIS A 518 1.36 -21.14 25.37
C HIS A 518 1.79 -21.46 26.81
N PHE A 519 2.13 -22.72 27.05
CA PHE A 519 2.74 -23.17 28.30
C PHE A 519 4.26 -23.17 28.21
N ALA A 520 4.92 -23.07 29.38
CA ALA A 520 6.36 -23.25 29.54
C ALA A 520 6.69 -23.61 31.00
N GLY A 521 7.75 -24.39 31.20
CA GLY A 521 8.24 -24.80 32.52
C GLY A 521 7.46 -25.99 33.08
N ASN A 522 6.76 -25.79 34.18
CA ASN A 522 5.98 -26.79 34.92
C ASN A 522 4.48 -26.73 34.62
N ASP A 523 4.08 -26.08 33.52
CA ASP A 523 2.70 -25.97 33.03
C ASP A 523 1.69 -25.36 34.02
N ASP A 524 2.16 -24.66 35.08
CA ASP A 524 1.31 -24.02 36.09
C ASP A 524 0.80 -22.62 35.68
N ARG A 525 1.24 -22.15 34.51
CA ARG A 525 0.98 -20.81 33.98
C ARG A 525 0.86 -20.81 32.46
N VAL A 526 0.08 -19.85 31.97
CA VAL A 526 -0.04 -19.54 30.56
C VAL A 526 0.68 -18.23 30.26
N TYR A 527 1.54 -18.24 29.25
CA TYR A 527 2.26 -17.09 28.72
C TYR A 527 1.60 -16.61 27.43
N PHE A 528 1.51 -15.29 27.22
CA PHE A 528 0.84 -14.70 26.06
C PHE A 528 1.37 -13.30 25.75
N THR A 529 1.24 -12.89 24.49
CA THR A 529 1.53 -11.52 24.05
C THR A 529 0.33 -10.63 24.28
N GLU A 530 0.55 -9.40 24.76
CA GLU A 530 -0.48 -8.38 24.88
C GLU A 530 0.06 -6.98 24.57
N SER A 531 -0.84 -6.00 24.42
CA SER A 531 -0.46 -4.60 24.22
C SER A 531 0.07 -3.97 25.52
N ALA A 532 1.15 -3.20 25.41
CA ALA A 532 1.65 -2.33 26.46
C ALA A 532 1.00 -0.94 26.32
N GLY A 533 0.13 -0.55 27.27
CA GLY A 533 -0.54 0.76 27.23
C GLY A 533 0.35 1.93 27.65
N GLY A 534 -0.02 3.15 27.25
CA GLY A 534 0.57 4.42 27.73
C GLY A 534 1.55 5.13 26.79
N GLU A 535 1.83 4.56 25.62
CA GLU A 535 2.88 5.05 24.70
C GLU A 535 2.33 5.64 23.39
N ALA A 536 3.20 6.27 22.61
CA ALA A 536 2.84 6.96 21.36
C ALA A 536 2.40 6.02 20.22
N TYR A 537 2.80 4.75 20.28
CA TYR A 537 2.55 3.72 19.28
C TYR A 537 1.97 2.46 19.92
N TYR A 538 1.44 1.55 19.09
CA TYR A 538 1.05 0.22 19.56
C TYR A 538 2.30 -0.59 19.88
N GLU A 539 2.44 -1.00 21.14
CA GLU A 539 3.60 -1.73 21.63
C GLU A 539 3.19 -3.06 22.26
N THR A 540 4.11 -4.02 22.31
CA THR A 540 3.85 -5.36 22.82
C THR A 540 4.69 -5.73 24.04
N GLN A 541 4.16 -6.67 24.82
CA GLN A 541 4.86 -7.29 25.94
C GLN A 541 4.47 -8.77 26.09
N LEU A 542 5.38 -9.55 26.67
CA LEU A 542 5.11 -10.93 27.10
C LEU A 542 4.63 -10.92 28.56
N SER A 543 3.44 -11.44 28.78
CA SER A 543 2.81 -11.56 30.09
C SER A 543 2.43 -13.02 30.41
N SER A 544 2.07 -13.29 31.66
CA SER A 544 1.56 -14.59 32.09
C SER A 544 0.53 -14.47 33.21
N VAL A 545 -0.29 -15.50 33.35
CA VAL A 545 -1.25 -15.72 34.44
C VAL A 545 -1.17 -17.17 34.93
N ASN A 546 -1.56 -17.45 36.17
CA ASN A 546 -1.73 -18.83 36.62
C ASN A 546 -3.00 -19.47 36.02
N LEU A 547 -3.18 -20.78 36.21
CA LEU A 547 -4.34 -21.51 35.67
C LEU A 547 -5.71 -21.05 36.21
N LYS A 548 -5.73 -20.23 37.26
CA LYS A 548 -6.95 -19.59 37.80
C LYS A 548 -7.14 -18.15 37.30
N GLY A 549 -6.32 -17.71 36.36
CA GLY A 549 -6.34 -16.37 35.78
C GLY A 549 -5.89 -15.24 36.71
N ASN A 550 -5.31 -15.59 37.86
CA ASN A 550 -4.81 -14.64 38.85
C ASN A 550 -3.29 -14.47 38.72
N ASP A 551 -2.70 -13.61 39.57
CA ASP A 551 -1.26 -13.39 39.65
C ASP A 551 -0.67 -13.02 38.28
N LYS A 552 -1.21 -12.00 37.61
CA LYS A 552 -0.69 -11.52 36.33
C LYS A 552 0.73 -10.98 36.50
N ARG A 553 1.65 -11.40 35.62
CA ARG A 553 3.05 -10.95 35.60
C ARG A 553 3.45 -10.52 34.20
N THR A 554 4.24 -9.46 34.09
CA THR A 554 4.87 -9.02 32.84
C THR A 554 6.35 -9.35 32.89
N HIS A 555 6.85 -9.98 31.82
CA HIS A 555 8.21 -10.51 31.75
C HIS A 555 9.08 -9.73 30.78
N LEU A 556 8.63 -9.59 29.53
CA LEU A 556 9.40 -8.96 28.46
C LEU A 556 8.64 -7.81 27.82
N TYR A 557 9.37 -6.85 27.29
CA TYR A 557 8.84 -5.70 26.58
C TYR A 557 9.61 -5.48 25.29
N GLY A 558 8.90 -5.53 24.15
CA GLY A 558 9.51 -5.42 22.83
C GLY A 558 9.11 -4.16 22.07
N ALA A 559 8.57 -3.16 22.77
CA ALA A 559 8.14 -1.88 22.22
C ALA A 559 7.24 -2.07 20.97
N ASP A 560 7.40 -1.22 19.96
CA ASP A 560 6.66 -1.22 18.71
C ASP A 560 7.31 -2.07 17.60
N LYS A 561 8.23 -2.99 17.98
CA LYS A 561 9.05 -3.75 17.02
C LYS A 561 8.93 -5.26 17.11
N VAL A 562 8.55 -5.81 18.27
CA VAL A 562 8.42 -7.26 18.47
C VAL A 562 6.96 -7.71 18.31
N SER A 563 6.67 -8.57 17.34
CA SER A 563 5.30 -9.03 17.05
C SER A 563 4.95 -10.38 17.70
N GLU A 564 5.95 -11.20 18.03
CA GLU A 564 5.74 -12.53 18.60
C GLU A 564 6.82 -12.85 19.65
N TYR A 565 6.42 -13.60 20.68
CA TYR A 565 7.29 -14.14 21.72
C TYR A 565 6.94 -15.62 21.94
N LYS A 566 7.97 -16.47 22.06
CA LYS A 566 7.79 -17.90 22.29
C LYS A 566 8.85 -18.46 23.23
N LEU A 567 8.42 -18.89 24.41
CA LEU A 567 9.30 -19.57 25.36
C LEU A 567 9.56 -21.02 24.95
N SER A 568 10.76 -21.53 25.24
CA SER A 568 11.05 -22.96 25.19
C SER A 568 10.24 -23.71 26.26
N TYR A 569 9.96 -25.00 26.04
CA TYR A 569 9.22 -25.83 26.98
C TYR A 569 9.89 -25.89 28.35
N ASP A 570 11.22 -25.87 28.42
CA ASP A 570 11.97 -25.83 29.68
C ASP A 570 12.09 -24.43 30.30
N LYS A 571 11.52 -23.40 29.66
CA LYS A 571 11.54 -21.99 30.09
C LYS A 571 12.96 -21.39 30.21
N LYS A 572 13.95 -21.92 29.51
CA LYS A 572 15.32 -21.37 29.52
C LYS A 572 15.64 -20.45 28.36
N TRP A 573 14.78 -20.43 27.34
CA TRP A 573 14.99 -19.63 26.14
C TRP A 573 13.72 -18.88 25.77
N VAL A 574 13.89 -17.72 25.14
CA VAL A 574 12.84 -16.98 24.46
C VAL A 574 13.26 -16.75 23.02
N ALA A 575 12.38 -17.12 22.10
CA ALA A 575 12.45 -16.70 20.72
C ALA A 575 11.45 -15.57 20.47
N PHE A 576 11.76 -14.66 19.56
CA PHE A 576 10.91 -13.52 19.25
C PHE A 576 11.08 -13.05 17.80
N VAL A 577 10.02 -12.45 17.24
CA VAL A 577 10.05 -11.85 15.89
C VAL A 577 10.18 -10.35 16.02
N TYR A 578 11.27 -9.77 15.50
CA TYR A 578 11.52 -8.33 15.45
C TYR A 578 11.55 -7.89 13.98
N GLN A 579 10.55 -7.08 13.57
CA GLN A 579 10.39 -6.59 12.20
C GLN A 579 10.71 -7.66 11.14
N PHE A 580 9.86 -8.70 11.08
CA PHE A 580 9.95 -9.89 10.22
C PHE A 580 11.04 -10.92 10.56
N LYS A 581 12.14 -10.54 11.20
CA LYS A 581 13.27 -11.45 11.47
C LYS A 581 13.13 -12.15 12.81
N THR A 582 13.55 -13.41 12.88
CA THR A 582 13.47 -14.25 14.08
C THR A 582 14.77 -14.18 14.87
N TYR A 583 14.66 -14.06 16.19
CA TYR A 583 15.77 -13.98 17.14
C TYR A 583 15.55 -14.93 18.32
N VAL A 584 16.63 -15.22 19.04
CA VAL A 584 16.60 -16.00 20.27
C VAL A 584 17.53 -15.41 21.32
N ALA A 585 17.14 -15.51 22.58
CA ALA A 585 17.94 -15.15 23.75
C ALA A 585 17.67 -16.12 24.91
N PRO A 586 18.62 -16.30 25.85
CA PRO A 586 18.32 -16.94 27.13
C PRO A 586 17.19 -16.19 27.85
N PHE A 587 16.34 -16.94 28.55
CA PHE A 587 15.26 -16.40 29.36
C PHE A 587 15.51 -16.70 30.84
N VAL A 588 15.28 -15.70 31.70
CA VAL A 588 15.37 -15.84 33.15
C VAL A 588 14.25 -15.05 33.82
N GLU A 589 13.56 -15.68 34.77
CA GLU A 589 12.60 -14.99 35.62
C GLU A 589 13.33 -14.19 36.69
N ASN A 590 13.14 -12.86 36.68
CA ASN A 590 13.75 -11.96 37.66
C ASN A 590 12.72 -11.09 38.41
N GLY A 591 11.42 -11.36 38.19
CA GLY A 591 10.31 -10.62 38.80
C GLY A 591 10.12 -9.19 38.29
N LYS A 592 10.84 -8.77 37.24
CA LYS A 592 10.74 -7.43 36.63
C LYS A 592 10.54 -7.54 35.12
N ARG A 593 9.93 -6.50 34.55
CA ARG A 593 9.82 -6.31 33.10
C ARG A 593 11.22 -6.00 32.52
N VAL A 594 11.63 -6.74 31.49
CA VAL A 594 12.92 -6.55 30.78
C VAL A 594 12.67 -6.19 29.32
N THR A 595 13.34 -5.17 28.81
CA THR A 595 13.29 -4.83 27.39
C THR A 595 14.04 -5.88 26.57
N ILE A 596 13.44 -6.36 25.48
CA ILE A 596 14.02 -7.33 24.55
C ILE A 596 14.08 -6.75 23.14
N GLY A 597 15.14 -7.09 22.42
CA GLY A 597 15.36 -6.67 21.03
C GLY A 597 16.75 -7.08 20.56
N PRO A 598 17.05 -6.92 19.26
CA PRO A 598 18.33 -7.37 18.67
C PRO A 598 19.56 -6.66 19.25
N ASN A 599 19.38 -5.46 19.81
CA ASN A 599 20.46 -4.63 20.35
C ASN A 599 20.57 -4.70 21.89
N MET A 600 19.90 -5.66 22.53
CA MET A 600 19.99 -5.82 23.98
C MET A 600 21.40 -6.23 24.42
N THR A 601 21.86 -5.70 25.55
CA THR A 601 23.17 -6.03 26.13
C THR A 601 23.07 -6.75 27.47
N SER A 602 21.86 -6.90 28.00
CA SER A 602 21.61 -7.55 29.30
C SER A 602 21.81 -9.07 29.26
N LEU A 603 21.56 -9.71 28.11
CA LEU A 603 21.79 -11.14 27.84
C LEU A 603 22.23 -11.32 26.38
N PRO A 604 22.90 -12.44 26.05
CA PRO A 604 23.20 -12.80 24.66
C PRO A 604 21.93 -12.91 23.81
N VAL A 605 21.97 -12.37 22.59
CA VAL A 605 20.90 -12.47 21.59
C VAL A 605 21.52 -12.76 20.23
N THR A 606 20.89 -13.65 19.46
CA THR A 606 21.33 -14.02 18.10
C THR A 606 20.16 -13.98 17.13
N GLN A 607 20.39 -13.44 15.93
CA GLN A 607 19.46 -13.54 14.80
C GLN A 607 19.49 -14.95 14.21
N LEU A 608 18.34 -15.58 14.05
CA LEU A 608 18.22 -16.94 13.52
C LEU A 608 17.97 -16.97 12.02
N SER A 609 17.09 -16.09 11.52
CA SER A 609 16.67 -16.05 10.12
C SER A 609 17.37 -14.93 9.35
N SER A 610 17.85 -15.18 8.13
CA SER A 610 18.17 -14.09 7.20
C SER A 610 16.90 -13.54 6.54
N ARG A 611 15.91 -14.42 6.34
CA ARG A 611 14.58 -14.17 5.79
C ARG A 611 13.53 -13.86 6.87
N ALA A 612 12.29 -13.67 6.43
CA ALA A 612 11.13 -13.48 7.28
C ALA A 612 10.81 -14.78 8.02
N GLY A 613 10.21 -14.68 9.20
CA GLY A 613 9.77 -15.82 9.97
C GLY A 613 8.71 -15.47 10.99
N GLU A 614 7.70 -16.32 11.09
CA GLU A 614 6.65 -16.24 12.09
C GLU A 614 6.24 -17.63 12.58
N TYR A 615 5.36 -17.66 13.58
CA TYR A 615 4.77 -18.86 14.17
C TYR A 615 5.81 -19.79 14.78
N LEU A 616 6.58 -19.25 15.71
CA LEU A 616 7.75 -19.86 16.30
C LEU A 616 7.42 -21.18 17.02
N THR A 617 8.22 -22.21 16.77
CA THR A 617 8.07 -23.54 17.37
C THR A 617 9.38 -24.10 17.87
N TRP A 618 9.38 -24.59 19.12
CA TRP A 618 10.51 -25.31 19.68
C TRP A 618 10.38 -26.80 19.42
N SER A 619 11.51 -27.47 19.16
CA SER A 619 11.59 -28.92 19.28
C SER A 619 11.37 -29.35 20.74
N PRO A 620 10.81 -30.54 21.00
CA PRO A 620 10.54 -30.99 22.37
C PRO A 620 11.78 -31.13 23.27
N ASP A 621 12.97 -31.27 22.68
CA ASP A 621 14.25 -31.27 23.40
C ASP A 621 14.79 -29.86 23.68
N ASN A 622 14.09 -28.81 23.26
CA ASN A 622 14.43 -27.39 23.41
C ASN A 622 15.71 -26.96 22.69
N LYS A 623 16.19 -27.74 21.71
CA LYS A 623 17.45 -27.47 21.00
C LYS A 623 17.29 -26.77 19.66
N THR A 624 16.14 -26.89 19.02
CA THR A 624 15.91 -26.38 17.67
C THR A 624 14.67 -25.51 17.66
N LEU A 625 14.78 -24.36 17.00
CA LEU A 625 13.65 -23.49 16.71
C LEU A 625 13.29 -23.62 15.23
N SER A 626 12.00 -23.66 14.92
CA SER A 626 11.45 -23.61 13.57
C SER A 626 10.45 -22.46 13.39
N TRP A 627 10.42 -21.91 12.18
CA TRP A 627 9.53 -20.82 11.74
C TRP A 627 9.23 -21.00 10.25
N PHE A 628 8.24 -20.28 9.71
CA PHE A 628 7.92 -20.35 8.28
C PHE A 628 7.79 -18.96 7.63
N ASN A 629 7.95 -18.93 6.31
CA ASN A 629 7.60 -17.82 5.44
C ASN A 629 7.07 -18.38 4.12
N GLY A 630 5.86 -17.97 3.71
CA GLY A 630 5.18 -18.53 2.54
C GLY A 630 5.16 -20.07 2.58
N PRO A 631 5.66 -20.77 1.55
CA PRO A 631 5.67 -22.23 1.52
C PRO A 631 6.85 -22.87 2.27
N THR A 632 7.78 -22.09 2.81
CA THR A 632 9.08 -22.60 3.26
C THR A 632 9.13 -22.72 4.78
N LEU A 633 9.46 -23.92 5.27
CA LEU A 633 9.75 -24.18 6.68
C LEU A 633 11.26 -24.11 6.94
N PHE A 634 11.65 -23.28 7.89
CA PHE A 634 13.03 -23.10 8.32
C PHE A 634 13.24 -23.68 9.71
N SER A 635 14.50 -23.99 10.03
CA SER A 635 14.89 -24.41 11.38
C SER A 635 16.34 -24.06 11.65
N ARG A 636 16.67 -23.74 12.90
CA ARG A 636 18.05 -23.57 13.37
C ARG A 636 18.21 -24.11 14.77
N SER A 637 19.33 -24.76 15.02
CA SER A 637 19.69 -25.29 16.33
C SER A 637 20.42 -24.26 17.20
N LEU A 638 20.36 -24.41 18.52
CA LEU A 638 20.97 -23.46 19.46
C LEU A 638 22.50 -23.48 19.44
N ASP A 639 23.11 -24.64 19.17
CA ASP A 639 24.55 -24.82 18.98
C ASP A 639 25.06 -24.19 17.67
N GLU A 640 24.17 -23.94 16.71
CA GLU A 640 24.46 -23.09 15.55
C GLU A 640 24.29 -21.59 15.85
N ALA A 641 23.59 -21.21 16.92
CA ALA A 641 23.28 -19.81 17.24
C ALA A 641 24.17 -19.22 18.34
N PHE A 642 24.77 -20.05 19.19
CA PHE A 642 25.57 -19.60 20.33
C PHE A 642 26.79 -20.49 20.56
N ALA A 643 27.98 -19.88 20.59
CA ALA A 643 29.24 -20.59 20.82
C ALA A 643 29.37 -21.19 22.23
N PHE A 644 28.55 -20.73 23.19
CA PHE A 644 28.53 -21.26 24.56
C PHE A 644 27.59 -22.46 24.74
N VAL A 645 26.84 -22.85 23.72
CA VAL A 645 25.95 -24.02 23.77
C VAL A 645 26.78 -25.27 23.47
N ASP A 646 26.60 -26.31 24.28
CA ASP A 646 27.32 -27.57 24.13
C ASP A 646 27.12 -28.17 22.74
N GLY A 647 28.23 -28.42 22.03
CA GLY A 647 28.22 -28.93 20.66
C GLY A 647 28.44 -27.88 19.57
N ALA A 648 28.50 -26.59 19.93
CA ALA A 648 28.74 -25.51 18.98
C ALA A 648 30.10 -25.65 18.27
N ALA A 649 30.11 -25.30 16.97
CA ALA A 649 31.33 -25.20 16.20
C ALA A 649 32.15 -23.96 16.62
N GLU A 650 33.47 -23.97 16.36
CA GLU A 650 34.34 -22.81 16.62
C GLU A 650 33.88 -21.56 15.86
N THR A 651 33.38 -21.75 14.65
CA THR A 651 32.76 -20.70 13.83
C THR A 651 31.28 -21.02 13.65
N LEU A 652 30.41 -20.13 14.09
CA LEU A 652 28.97 -20.28 13.94
C LEU A 652 28.55 -19.97 12.50
N PRO A 653 27.55 -20.67 11.94
CA PRO A 653 26.99 -20.36 10.63
C PRO A 653 26.25 -19.01 10.63
N GLU A 654 26.12 -18.42 9.45
CA GLU A 654 25.27 -17.25 9.22
C GLU A 654 23.78 -17.56 9.45
N PRO A 655 22.92 -16.54 9.61
CA PRO A 655 21.47 -16.72 9.68
C PRO A 655 20.91 -17.54 8.52
N VAL A 656 19.96 -18.44 8.83
CA VAL A 656 19.43 -19.41 7.87
C VAL A 656 18.66 -18.70 6.76
N ALA A 657 19.07 -18.98 5.51
CA ALA A 657 18.46 -18.48 4.28
C ALA A 657 17.66 -19.52 3.52
N GLU A 658 17.98 -20.80 3.67
CA GLU A 658 17.33 -21.90 2.96
C GLU A 658 16.44 -22.72 3.89
N GLY A 659 15.35 -23.26 3.36
CA GLY A 659 14.41 -24.08 4.11
C GLY A 659 13.75 -25.16 3.26
N MET A 660 12.84 -25.90 3.87
CA MET A 660 12.09 -26.97 3.22
C MET A 660 10.84 -26.40 2.56
N ASP A 661 10.79 -26.48 1.23
CA ASP A 661 9.59 -26.17 0.46
C ASP A 661 8.46 -27.18 0.73
N LEU A 662 7.30 -26.65 1.15
CA LEU A 662 6.07 -27.37 1.46
C LEU A 662 4.98 -27.17 0.39
N SER A 663 5.27 -26.41 -0.67
CA SER A 663 4.34 -26.19 -1.77
C SER A 663 3.97 -27.50 -2.48
N PHE A 664 2.81 -27.51 -3.11
CA PHE A 664 2.36 -28.63 -3.93
C PHE A 664 1.36 -28.20 -5.00
N THR A 665 1.38 -28.88 -6.13
CA THR A 665 0.51 -28.59 -7.26
C THR A 665 -0.89 -29.19 -7.07
N THR A 666 -1.93 -28.43 -7.46
CA THR A 666 -3.31 -28.89 -7.56
C THR A 666 -3.98 -28.38 -8.83
N LYS A 667 -5.09 -29.00 -9.23
CA LYS A 667 -5.91 -28.52 -10.35
C LYS A 667 -6.67 -27.25 -9.99
N ALA A 668 -6.75 -26.32 -10.94
CA ALA A 668 -7.65 -25.18 -10.87
C ALA A 668 -9.10 -25.61 -11.17
N ASP A 669 -10.09 -24.84 -10.71
CA ASP A 669 -11.48 -25.03 -11.12
C ASP A 669 -11.67 -24.69 -12.59
N LYS A 670 -12.30 -25.60 -13.33
CA LYS A 670 -12.63 -25.43 -14.74
C LYS A 670 -13.99 -26.09 -14.99
N PRO A 671 -15.07 -25.32 -15.21
CA PRO A 671 -16.34 -25.91 -15.61
C PRO A 671 -16.21 -26.57 -16.99
N SER A 672 -17.13 -27.49 -17.28
CA SER A 672 -17.19 -28.19 -18.57
C SER A 672 -18.50 -27.90 -19.31
N GLY A 673 -18.45 -27.90 -20.64
CA GLY A 673 -19.62 -27.87 -21.52
C GLY A 673 -19.90 -26.51 -22.14
N TYR A 674 -20.96 -26.44 -22.96
CA TYR A 674 -21.31 -25.24 -23.73
C TYR A 674 -22.37 -24.38 -23.05
N LYS A 675 -22.18 -23.06 -23.10
CA LYS A 675 -23.18 -22.05 -22.73
C LYS A 675 -23.23 -20.97 -23.82
N ALA A 676 -24.39 -20.40 -24.07
CA ALA A 676 -24.55 -19.31 -25.02
C ALA A 676 -25.38 -18.18 -24.41
N LEU A 677 -24.82 -16.97 -24.42
CA LEU A 677 -25.58 -15.73 -24.17
C LEU A 677 -26.13 -15.26 -25.51
N VAL A 678 -27.46 -15.13 -25.66
CA VAL A 678 -28.12 -14.97 -26.96
C VAL A 678 -29.06 -13.77 -26.98
N GLY A 679 -28.83 -12.85 -27.91
CA GLY A 679 -29.78 -11.78 -28.27
C GLY A 679 -29.47 -10.39 -27.72
N GLY A 680 -28.49 -10.27 -26.84
CA GLY A 680 -28.06 -9.00 -26.25
C GLY A 680 -27.13 -8.19 -27.14
N LYS A 681 -26.93 -6.93 -26.76
CA LYS A 681 -25.91 -6.04 -27.33
C LYS A 681 -24.55 -6.41 -26.75
N VAL A 682 -23.59 -6.83 -27.56
CA VAL A 682 -22.24 -7.22 -27.09
C VAL A 682 -21.27 -6.06 -27.32
N VAL A 683 -20.71 -5.53 -26.23
CA VAL A 683 -19.66 -4.51 -26.25
C VAL A 683 -18.33 -5.23 -26.11
N THR A 684 -17.56 -5.32 -27.20
CA THR A 684 -16.47 -6.30 -27.25
C THR A 684 -15.22 -5.85 -26.52
N MET A 685 -14.92 -4.55 -26.48
CA MET A 685 -13.66 -3.98 -25.97
C MET A 685 -12.39 -4.56 -26.60
N ARG A 686 -12.48 -5.30 -27.72
CA ARG A 686 -11.31 -5.72 -28.49
C ARG A 686 -10.87 -4.57 -29.38
N ASP A 687 -9.56 -4.34 -29.47
CA ASP A 687 -8.99 -3.19 -30.20
C ASP A 687 -9.61 -1.82 -29.78
N ALA A 688 -9.90 -1.66 -28.48
CA ALA A 688 -10.66 -0.52 -27.96
C ALA A 688 -9.96 0.86 -28.06
N ASP A 689 -8.70 0.87 -28.49
CA ASP A 689 -7.96 2.08 -28.88
C ASP A 689 -8.38 2.62 -30.25
N ASN A 690 -8.74 1.74 -31.18
CA ASN A 690 -8.94 2.10 -32.57
C ASN A 690 -10.40 1.90 -33.04
N THR A 691 -11.15 0.99 -32.40
CA THR A 691 -12.48 0.59 -32.85
C THR A 691 -13.49 0.53 -31.70
N GLN A 692 -14.65 1.17 -31.89
CA GLN A 692 -15.83 0.99 -31.02
C GLN A 692 -16.74 -0.12 -31.58
N GLU A 693 -16.37 -1.38 -31.37
CA GLU A 693 -17.14 -2.50 -31.88
C GLU A 693 -18.29 -2.90 -30.93
N VAL A 694 -19.51 -2.83 -31.47
CA VAL A 694 -20.74 -3.25 -30.81
C VAL A 694 -21.49 -4.21 -31.72
N ILE A 695 -21.85 -5.39 -31.21
CA ILE A 695 -22.61 -6.40 -31.96
C ILE A 695 -24.05 -6.41 -31.44
N GLU A 696 -24.97 -5.91 -32.26
CA GLU A 696 -26.41 -6.01 -32.01
C GLU A 696 -26.93 -7.42 -32.29
N ASP A 697 -27.93 -7.88 -31.52
CA ASP A 697 -28.46 -9.25 -31.56
C ASP A 697 -27.33 -10.31 -31.53
N GLY A 698 -26.40 -10.11 -30.59
CA GLY A 698 -25.16 -10.85 -30.50
C GLY A 698 -25.32 -12.20 -29.79
N VAL A 699 -24.37 -13.09 -30.08
CA VAL A 699 -24.17 -14.36 -29.40
C VAL A 699 -22.74 -14.42 -28.88
N VAL A 700 -22.59 -14.76 -27.59
CA VAL A 700 -21.30 -15.15 -26.98
C VAL A 700 -21.38 -16.63 -26.63
N LEU A 701 -20.66 -17.46 -27.39
CA LEU A 701 -20.56 -18.90 -27.17
C LEU A 701 -19.35 -19.19 -26.26
N ILE A 702 -19.62 -19.84 -25.14
CA ILE A 702 -18.65 -20.21 -24.12
C ILE A 702 -18.49 -21.73 -24.17
N LYS A 703 -17.25 -22.19 -24.23
CA LYS A 703 -16.88 -23.60 -24.07
C LYS A 703 -16.02 -23.73 -22.83
N ASP A 704 -16.46 -24.55 -21.89
CA ASP A 704 -15.82 -24.72 -20.59
C ASP A 704 -15.75 -23.35 -19.86
N ASN A 705 -14.56 -22.73 -19.82
CA ASN A 705 -14.34 -21.39 -19.25
C ASN A 705 -13.85 -20.33 -20.25
N ARG A 706 -13.78 -20.64 -21.54
CA ARG A 706 -13.28 -19.70 -22.57
C ARG A 706 -14.34 -19.39 -23.63
N ILE A 707 -14.22 -18.20 -24.22
CA ILE A 707 -15.05 -17.75 -25.32
C ILE A 707 -14.63 -18.50 -26.59
N GLU A 708 -15.50 -19.36 -27.11
CA GLU A 708 -15.26 -20.13 -28.33
C GLU A 708 -15.58 -19.29 -29.58
N ALA A 709 -16.65 -18.49 -29.52
CA ALA A 709 -17.08 -17.61 -30.61
C ALA A 709 -17.89 -16.42 -30.09
N VAL A 710 -17.81 -15.30 -30.82
CA VAL A 710 -18.65 -14.12 -30.61
C VAL A 710 -19.02 -13.52 -31.98
N GLY A 711 -20.28 -13.18 -32.19
CA GLY A 711 -20.79 -12.71 -33.47
C GLY A 711 -22.28 -12.40 -33.43
N LYS A 712 -22.88 -12.04 -34.56
CA LYS A 712 -24.35 -11.90 -34.66
C LYS A 712 -25.00 -13.28 -34.55
N ARG A 713 -26.27 -13.33 -34.13
CA ARG A 713 -27.04 -14.58 -33.98
C ARG A 713 -26.96 -15.53 -35.18
N GLY A 714 -26.95 -15.01 -36.41
CA GLY A 714 -26.85 -15.81 -37.63
C GLY A 714 -25.44 -16.34 -37.96
N ASP A 715 -24.40 -15.77 -37.34
CA ASP A 715 -22.99 -16.05 -37.67
C ASP A 715 -22.36 -17.07 -36.71
N VAL A 716 -22.98 -17.31 -35.54
CA VAL A 716 -22.48 -18.23 -34.52
C VAL A 716 -23.34 -19.50 -34.49
N THR A 717 -22.72 -20.65 -34.76
CA THR A 717 -23.40 -21.95 -34.59
C THR A 717 -23.42 -22.33 -33.11
N ILE A 718 -24.60 -22.36 -32.51
CA ILE A 718 -24.81 -22.79 -31.12
C ILE A 718 -25.04 -24.31 -31.11
N PRO A 719 -24.24 -25.09 -30.36
CA PRO A 719 -24.48 -26.53 -30.19
C PRO A 719 -25.85 -26.84 -29.56
N ASP A 720 -26.48 -27.95 -29.96
CA ASP A 720 -27.81 -28.35 -29.47
C ASP A 720 -27.85 -28.61 -27.95
N ASP A 721 -26.72 -29.01 -27.36
CA ASP A 721 -26.56 -29.26 -25.93
C ASP A 721 -26.10 -28.03 -25.13
N ALA A 722 -25.91 -26.88 -25.80
CA ALA A 722 -25.51 -25.65 -25.13
C ALA A 722 -26.65 -25.10 -24.26
N MET A 723 -26.32 -24.71 -23.03
CA MET A 723 -27.23 -23.97 -22.18
C MET A 723 -27.40 -22.55 -22.73
N GLN A 724 -28.58 -22.23 -23.26
CA GLN A 724 -28.88 -20.90 -23.81
C GLN A 724 -29.50 -19.99 -22.75
N ILE A 725 -28.98 -18.77 -22.66
CA ILE A 725 -29.45 -17.70 -21.78
C ILE A 725 -29.87 -16.53 -22.65
N ASP A 726 -31.14 -16.13 -22.56
CA ASP A 726 -31.68 -15.00 -23.28
C ASP A 726 -31.16 -13.68 -22.69
N THR A 727 -30.47 -12.90 -23.51
CA THR A 727 -29.93 -11.58 -23.17
C THR A 727 -30.59 -10.48 -24.00
N THR A 728 -31.74 -10.74 -24.62
CA THR A 728 -32.49 -9.73 -25.39
C THR A 728 -32.81 -8.51 -24.53
N GLY A 729 -32.55 -7.31 -25.06
CA GLY A 729 -32.72 -6.04 -24.36
C GLY A 729 -31.64 -5.73 -23.31
N LYS A 730 -30.60 -6.57 -23.19
CA LYS A 730 -29.50 -6.44 -22.25
C LYS A 730 -28.19 -6.11 -22.97
N THR A 731 -27.24 -5.55 -22.25
CA THR A 731 -25.87 -5.35 -22.72
C THR A 731 -24.92 -6.35 -22.08
N ILE A 732 -24.03 -6.95 -22.87
CA ILE A 732 -22.97 -7.85 -22.44
C ILE A 732 -21.65 -7.09 -22.55
N ILE A 733 -20.95 -6.94 -21.41
CA ILE A 733 -19.62 -6.34 -21.34
C ILE A 733 -18.61 -7.37 -20.78
N PRO A 734 -17.29 -7.18 -20.98
CA PRO A 734 -16.30 -7.92 -20.21
C PRO A 734 -16.50 -7.70 -18.71
N GLY A 735 -16.10 -8.68 -17.90
CA GLY A 735 -16.08 -8.57 -16.45
C GLY A 735 -15.32 -7.33 -15.97
N LEU A 736 -15.84 -6.65 -14.96
CA LEU A 736 -15.15 -5.47 -14.41
C LEU A 736 -13.86 -5.91 -13.71
N VAL A 737 -12.80 -5.13 -13.93
CA VAL A 737 -11.47 -5.28 -13.34
C VAL A 737 -11.24 -4.09 -12.42
N ASP A 738 -11.37 -4.33 -11.12
CA ASP A 738 -11.03 -3.34 -10.11
C ASP A 738 -9.52 -3.38 -9.84
N ALA A 739 -8.78 -2.40 -10.38
CA ALA A 739 -7.32 -2.39 -10.32
C ALA A 739 -6.79 -2.01 -8.93
N HIS A 740 -7.65 -1.47 -8.06
CA HIS A 740 -7.33 -1.08 -6.71
C HIS A 740 -8.53 -1.31 -5.81
N ALA A 741 -8.62 -2.50 -5.24
CA ALA A 741 -9.64 -2.88 -4.27
C ALA A 741 -9.07 -2.91 -2.85
N HIS A 742 -9.93 -2.87 -1.84
CA HIS A 742 -9.59 -3.27 -0.48
C HIS A 742 -10.72 -4.07 0.15
N GLY A 743 -10.38 -4.90 1.13
CA GLY A 743 -11.37 -5.55 1.98
C GLY A 743 -10.88 -6.84 2.61
N SER A 744 -11.43 -7.16 3.77
CA SER A 744 -11.01 -8.34 4.53
C SER A 744 -11.38 -9.64 3.81
N GLN A 745 -10.44 -10.59 3.78
CA GLN A 745 -10.71 -11.96 3.30
C GLN A 745 -10.99 -12.94 4.43
N GLY A 746 -10.52 -12.65 5.63
CA GLY A 746 -10.83 -13.42 6.82
C GLY A 746 -11.00 -12.55 8.06
N ARG A 747 -11.23 -13.20 9.20
CA ARG A 747 -11.18 -12.53 10.50
C ARG A 747 -10.45 -13.41 11.49
N ASN A 748 -9.38 -12.85 12.09
CA ASN A 748 -8.43 -13.60 12.90
C ASN A 748 -8.04 -14.90 12.18
N GLU A 749 -7.60 -14.79 10.92
CA GLU A 749 -7.11 -15.90 10.10
C GLU A 749 -8.13 -16.94 9.63
N ILE A 750 -9.39 -16.82 10.04
CA ILE A 750 -10.49 -17.65 9.54
C ILE A 750 -11.02 -17.06 8.24
N ILE A 751 -10.86 -17.80 7.13
CA ILE A 751 -11.49 -17.50 5.84
C ILE A 751 -12.90 -18.09 5.85
N PRO A 752 -13.98 -17.28 5.74
CA PRO A 752 -15.35 -17.80 5.69
C PRO A 752 -15.59 -18.58 4.41
N GLN A 753 -16.52 -19.54 4.45
CA GLN A 753 -16.88 -20.33 3.27
C GLN A 753 -17.68 -19.49 2.26
N GLN A 754 -18.37 -18.46 2.74
CA GLN A 754 -19.05 -17.44 1.95
C GLN A 754 -18.70 -16.05 2.50
N ASN A 755 -17.75 -15.36 1.86
CA ASN A 755 -17.45 -13.96 2.16
C ASN A 755 -18.50 -13.05 1.51
N TRP A 756 -19.41 -12.48 2.31
CA TRP A 756 -20.51 -11.66 1.81
C TRP A 756 -20.06 -10.47 0.97
N SER A 757 -18.90 -9.87 1.29
CA SER A 757 -18.35 -8.73 0.54
C SER A 757 -17.95 -9.15 -0.88
N GLN A 758 -17.33 -10.33 -1.02
CA GLN A 758 -16.98 -10.88 -2.32
C GLN A 758 -18.21 -11.30 -3.13
N TYR A 759 -19.26 -11.81 -2.48
CA TYR A 759 -20.55 -12.07 -3.13
C TYR A 759 -21.20 -10.76 -3.62
N SER A 760 -21.10 -9.69 -2.83
CA SER A 760 -21.56 -8.36 -3.27
C SER A 760 -20.79 -7.91 -4.51
N ASN A 761 -19.45 -7.95 -4.49
CA ASN A 761 -18.60 -7.62 -5.65
C ASN A 761 -19.02 -8.38 -6.91
N VAL A 762 -19.13 -9.71 -6.85
CA VAL A 762 -19.53 -10.52 -8.00
C VAL A 762 -20.95 -10.18 -8.43
N SER A 763 -21.87 -9.94 -7.50
CA SER A 763 -23.25 -9.58 -7.85
C SER A 763 -23.38 -8.23 -8.58
N PHE A 764 -22.39 -7.34 -8.42
CA PHE A 764 -22.20 -6.09 -9.17
C PHE A 764 -21.32 -6.26 -10.43
N GLY A 765 -20.95 -7.48 -10.82
CA GLY A 765 -20.19 -7.72 -12.04
C GLY A 765 -18.68 -7.49 -11.92
N VAL A 766 -18.15 -7.29 -10.71
CA VAL A 766 -16.71 -7.29 -10.47
C VAL A 766 -16.21 -8.74 -10.53
N THR A 767 -15.39 -9.04 -11.53
CA THR A 767 -14.90 -10.40 -11.79
C THR A 767 -13.43 -10.57 -11.45
N THR A 768 -12.69 -9.48 -11.33
CA THR A 768 -11.27 -9.47 -10.95
C THR A 768 -11.00 -8.28 -10.03
N ILE A 769 -10.23 -8.53 -8.97
CA ILE A 769 -9.73 -7.51 -8.06
C ILE A 769 -8.21 -7.61 -7.97
N HIS A 770 -7.55 -6.46 -7.89
CA HIS A 770 -6.18 -6.34 -7.40
C HIS A 770 -6.20 -5.51 -6.12
N ASP A 771 -5.89 -6.14 -4.99
CA ASP A 771 -5.85 -5.49 -3.68
C ASP A 771 -4.40 -5.15 -3.29
N PRO A 772 -4.00 -3.87 -3.30
CA PRO A 772 -2.62 -3.50 -3.13
C PRO A 772 -2.22 -3.30 -1.65
N SER A 773 -3.08 -3.66 -0.69
CA SER A 773 -2.74 -3.66 0.74
C SER A 773 -3.67 -4.58 1.54
N ASN A 774 -3.18 -5.76 1.93
CA ASN A 774 -3.98 -6.72 2.72
C ASN A 774 -3.13 -7.54 3.70
N ASP A 775 -3.83 -8.33 4.51
CA ASP A 775 -3.22 -9.41 5.28
C ASP A 775 -2.69 -10.49 4.33
N THR A 776 -1.37 -10.69 4.34
CA THR A 776 -0.69 -11.59 3.42
C THR A 776 -1.24 -13.02 3.51
N THR A 777 -1.46 -13.54 4.71
CA THR A 777 -1.83 -14.95 4.84
C THR A 777 -3.31 -15.20 4.57
N GLU A 778 -4.17 -14.20 4.83
CA GLU A 778 -5.58 -14.32 4.50
C GLU A 778 -5.86 -14.15 2.99
N ILE A 779 -5.28 -13.13 2.34
CA ILE A 779 -5.59 -12.80 0.93
C ILE A 779 -5.13 -13.90 -0.03
N PHE A 780 -3.93 -14.45 0.17
CA PHE A 780 -3.41 -15.51 -0.69
C PHE A 780 -4.06 -16.86 -0.40
N ALA A 781 -4.43 -17.16 0.84
CA ALA A 781 -5.22 -18.36 1.15
C ALA A 781 -6.62 -18.29 0.48
N ALA A 782 -7.27 -17.12 0.50
CA ALA A 782 -8.53 -16.90 -0.20
C ALA A 782 -8.36 -16.99 -1.72
N ALA A 783 -7.29 -16.43 -2.30
CA ALA A 783 -7.00 -16.53 -3.72
C ALA A 783 -6.82 -17.97 -4.19
N GLU A 784 -6.12 -18.81 -3.43
CA GLU A 784 -5.94 -20.22 -3.74
C GLU A 784 -7.22 -21.04 -3.58
N LEU A 785 -8.03 -20.77 -2.54
CA LEU A 785 -9.36 -21.37 -2.37
C LEU A 785 -10.29 -21.01 -3.53
N GLN A 786 -10.26 -19.75 -3.98
CA GLN A 786 -11.03 -19.25 -5.12
C GLN A 786 -10.58 -19.95 -6.41
N ARG A 787 -9.28 -20.02 -6.67
CA ARG A 787 -8.72 -20.66 -7.87
C ARG A 787 -9.04 -22.17 -7.94
N LYS A 788 -9.12 -22.84 -6.79
CA LYS A 788 -9.56 -24.24 -6.68
C LYS A 788 -11.08 -24.43 -6.81
N GLY A 789 -11.86 -23.36 -6.73
CA GLY A 789 -13.33 -23.38 -6.78
C GLY A 789 -14.00 -23.79 -5.45
N ASP A 790 -13.27 -23.71 -4.34
CA ASP A 790 -13.80 -24.02 -3.01
C ASP A 790 -14.64 -22.87 -2.44
N ILE A 791 -14.39 -21.62 -2.86
CA ILE A 791 -15.19 -20.43 -2.53
C ILE A 791 -15.56 -19.63 -3.78
N VAL A 792 -16.65 -18.85 -3.71
CA VAL A 792 -17.05 -17.90 -4.77
C VAL A 792 -16.54 -16.50 -4.42
N ALA A 793 -15.74 -15.94 -5.31
CA ALA A 793 -15.19 -14.58 -5.23
C ALA A 793 -14.73 -14.13 -6.63
N PRO A 794 -14.49 -12.83 -6.87
CA PRO A 794 -13.73 -12.39 -8.03
C PRO A 794 -12.36 -13.10 -8.09
N ARG A 795 -11.67 -13.08 -9.23
CA ARG A 795 -10.25 -13.46 -9.27
C ARG A 795 -9.47 -12.53 -8.35
N ILE A 796 -8.77 -13.09 -7.39
CA ILE A 796 -8.06 -12.33 -6.35
C ILE A 796 -6.58 -12.24 -6.71
N TYR A 797 -6.08 -11.02 -6.84
CA TYR A 797 -4.66 -10.70 -6.90
C TYR A 797 -4.34 -9.67 -5.83
N SER A 798 -3.11 -9.71 -5.30
CA SER A 798 -2.72 -8.78 -4.24
C SER A 798 -1.21 -8.63 -4.15
N THR A 799 -0.80 -7.53 -3.56
CA THR A 799 0.58 -7.31 -3.08
C THR A 799 0.83 -7.96 -1.72
N GLY A 800 -0.22 -8.41 -1.02
CA GLY A 800 -0.15 -8.76 0.39
C GLY A 800 0.08 -7.51 1.25
N THR A 801 0.91 -7.66 2.28
CA THR A 801 1.25 -6.55 3.18
C THR A 801 2.26 -5.61 2.54
N ILE A 802 1.91 -4.33 2.50
CA ILE A 802 2.68 -3.25 1.86
C ILE A 802 4.15 -3.15 2.32
N LEU A 803 5.00 -2.57 1.47
CA LEU A 803 6.36 -2.19 1.85
C LEU A 803 6.34 -0.80 2.50
N TYR A 804 5.94 -0.75 3.78
CA TYR A 804 5.60 0.50 4.46
C TYR A 804 6.83 1.35 4.83
N GLY A 805 6.81 2.64 4.45
CA GLY A 805 7.87 3.61 4.76
C GLY A 805 7.74 4.33 6.11
N ALA A 806 6.66 4.11 6.87
CA ALA A 806 6.43 4.74 8.18
C ALA A 806 6.61 3.76 9.35
N GLU A 807 6.49 4.24 10.59
CA GLU A 807 6.58 3.38 11.76
C GLU A 807 5.36 2.46 11.87
N GLY A 808 5.58 1.16 12.00
CA GLY A 808 4.51 0.17 12.13
C GLY A 808 5.04 -1.13 12.72
N LEU A 809 4.31 -1.68 13.69
CA LEU A 809 4.66 -2.97 14.30
C LEU A 809 4.36 -4.09 13.30
N GLY A 810 5.40 -4.80 12.85
CA GLY A 810 5.25 -6.02 12.06
C GLY A 810 5.03 -5.80 10.55
N TYR A 811 5.09 -4.56 10.05
CA TYR A 811 4.93 -4.29 8.62
C TYR A 811 5.79 -3.13 8.07
N LYS A 812 6.62 -2.45 8.89
CA LYS A 812 7.60 -1.46 8.39
C LYS A 812 8.67 -2.17 7.57
N ALA A 813 8.82 -1.82 6.29
CA ALA A 813 9.89 -2.32 5.45
C ALA A 813 11.16 -1.48 5.65
N ILE A 814 12.18 -2.05 6.27
CA ILE A 814 13.46 -1.37 6.53
C ILE A 814 14.38 -1.65 5.35
N ILE A 815 14.61 -0.65 4.50
CA ILE A 815 15.42 -0.76 3.29
C ILE A 815 16.64 0.17 3.41
N ASN A 816 17.79 -0.39 3.75
CA ASN A 816 19.05 0.37 3.80
C ASN A 816 19.88 0.20 2.54
N ASN A 817 19.71 -0.93 1.84
CA ASN A 817 20.46 -1.33 0.66
C ASN A 817 19.62 -2.24 -0.24
N TYR A 818 20.21 -2.67 -1.37
CA TYR A 818 19.57 -3.55 -2.33
C TYR A 818 19.15 -4.91 -1.74
N GLU A 819 19.95 -5.53 -0.88
CA GLU A 819 19.63 -6.83 -0.28
C GLU A 819 18.37 -6.76 0.62
N ASP A 820 18.22 -5.68 1.37
CA ASP A 820 16.98 -5.43 2.13
C ASP A 820 15.76 -5.32 1.20
N ALA A 821 15.90 -4.61 0.06
CA ALA A 821 14.85 -4.48 -0.93
C ALA A 821 14.52 -5.84 -1.61
N TYR A 822 15.55 -6.61 -1.98
CA TYR A 822 15.41 -7.94 -2.56
C TYR A 822 14.65 -8.88 -1.63
N PHE A 823 15.05 -8.92 -0.36
CA PHE A 823 14.37 -9.69 0.69
C PHE A 823 12.88 -9.32 0.81
N HIS A 824 12.57 -8.01 0.85
CA HIS A 824 11.19 -7.56 1.02
C HIS A 824 10.29 -7.86 -0.17
N VAL A 825 10.84 -7.89 -1.39
CA VAL A 825 10.15 -8.34 -2.60
C VAL A 825 9.99 -9.87 -2.59
N GLU A 826 11.08 -10.59 -2.28
CA GLU A 826 11.13 -12.06 -2.28
C GLU A 826 10.09 -12.68 -1.34
N ARG A 827 9.98 -12.17 -0.10
CA ARG A 827 9.03 -12.71 0.88
C ARG A 827 7.57 -12.67 0.39
N LEU A 828 7.21 -11.66 -0.41
CA LEU A 828 5.86 -11.49 -0.97
C LEU A 828 5.69 -12.35 -2.23
N LYS A 829 6.72 -12.46 -3.07
CA LYS A 829 6.74 -13.39 -4.21
C LYS A 829 6.52 -14.83 -3.79
N GLU A 830 7.24 -15.25 -2.74
CA GLU A 830 7.14 -16.59 -2.17
C GLU A 830 5.71 -16.89 -1.67
N ALA A 831 5.02 -15.88 -1.12
CA ALA A 831 3.63 -15.99 -0.68
C ALA A 831 2.60 -16.07 -1.82
N GLY A 832 2.96 -15.70 -3.05
CA GLY A 832 2.08 -15.73 -4.23
C GLY A 832 1.76 -14.37 -4.85
N ALA A 833 2.40 -13.29 -4.41
CA ALA A 833 2.20 -11.96 -4.98
C ALA A 833 2.72 -11.87 -6.43
N ILE A 834 2.01 -11.11 -7.27
CA ILE A 834 2.44 -10.75 -8.64
C ILE A 834 3.02 -9.32 -8.71
N SER A 835 2.82 -8.57 -7.63
CA SER A 835 3.18 -7.16 -7.50
C SER A 835 3.55 -6.88 -6.04
N VAL A 836 4.27 -5.79 -5.78
CA VAL A 836 4.47 -5.24 -4.44
C VAL A 836 3.97 -3.80 -4.38
N LYS A 837 3.48 -3.36 -3.22
CA LYS A 837 3.14 -1.95 -3.00
C LYS A 837 4.30 -1.20 -2.37
N SER A 838 4.89 -0.26 -3.11
CA SER A 838 5.88 0.70 -2.60
C SER A 838 5.14 1.83 -1.87
N TYR A 839 4.90 1.67 -0.57
CA TYR A 839 4.03 2.56 0.20
C TYR A 839 4.83 3.67 0.89
N ASN A 840 5.00 4.80 0.17
CA ASN A 840 5.61 6.03 0.67
C ASN A 840 7.00 5.86 1.34
N GLN A 841 7.86 5.01 0.76
CA GLN A 841 9.28 4.99 1.13
C GLN A 841 9.90 6.39 0.93
N PRO A 842 10.48 7.00 1.98
CA PRO A 842 10.86 8.41 1.93
C PRO A 842 12.07 8.67 1.03
N ARG A 843 13.04 7.74 1.00
CA ARG A 843 14.24 7.90 0.18
C ARG A 843 13.98 7.37 -1.24
N ARG A 844 14.42 8.10 -2.26
CA ARG A 844 14.24 7.70 -3.66
C ARG A 844 15.13 6.50 -4.00
N ASP A 845 16.34 6.42 -3.45
CA ASP A 845 17.22 5.26 -3.61
C ASP A 845 16.56 3.95 -3.14
N GLN A 846 15.81 3.97 -2.04
CA GLN A 846 15.01 2.83 -1.57
C GLN A 846 13.97 2.40 -2.62
N ARG A 847 13.25 3.36 -3.22
CA ARG A 847 12.23 3.07 -4.24
C ARG A 847 12.86 2.45 -5.49
N GLN A 848 13.99 2.98 -5.95
CA GLN A 848 14.72 2.42 -7.09
C GLN A 848 15.30 1.02 -6.79
N GLN A 849 15.76 0.76 -5.56
CA GLN A 849 16.19 -0.56 -5.12
C GLN A 849 15.04 -1.57 -5.13
N VAL A 850 13.84 -1.18 -4.69
CA VAL A 850 12.62 -2.01 -4.78
C VAL A 850 12.28 -2.31 -6.24
N LEU A 851 12.33 -1.32 -7.14
CA LEU A 851 12.10 -1.53 -8.58
C LEU A 851 13.11 -2.53 -9.18
N TRP A 852 14.38 -2.38 -8.84
CA TRP A 852 15.41 -3.28 -9.33
C TRP A 852 15.27 -4.70 -8.77
N ALA A 853 14.95 -4.84 -7.48
CA ALA A 853 14.63 -6.12 -6.87
C ALA A 853 13.41 -6.78 -7.53
N ALA A 854 12.34 -6.03 -7.74
CA ALA A 854 11.12 -6.49 -8.40
C ALA A 854 11.36 -6.91 -9.85
N LYS A 855 12.15 -6.15 -10.61
CA LYS A 855 12.54 -6.51 -11.99
C LYS A 855 13.29 -7.84 -12.05
N ASN A 856 14.25 -8.04 -11.16
CA ASN A 856 15.01 -9.30 -11.07
C ASN A 856 14.19 -10.49 -10.56
N GLN A 857 12.99 -10.20 -10.03
CA GLN A 857 12.04 -11.19 -9.54
C GLN A 857 10.74 -11.21 -10.34
N GLU A 858 10.68 -10.61 -11.53
CA GLU A 858 9.49 -10.58 -12.40
C GLU A 858 8.21 -10.13 -11.68
N MET A 859 8.32 -9.12 -10.80
CA MET A 859 7.20 -8.54 -10.07
C MET A 859 6.93 -7.11 -10.50
N MET A 860 5.65 -6.74 -10.56
CA MET A 860 5.24 -5.34 -10.74
C MET A 860 5.42 -4.52 -9.45
N VAL A 861 5.50 -3.20 -9.57
CA VAL A 861 5.58 -2.29 -8.41
C VAL A 861 4.52 -1.21 -8.55
N VAL A 862 3.49 -1.29 -7.70
CA VAL A 862 2.44 -0.27 -7.60
C VAL A 862 2.76 0.68 -6.44
N PRO A 863 3.09 1.95 -6.68
CA PRO A 863 3.34 2.93 -5.64
C PRO A 863 2.05 3.48 -5.06
N GLU A 864 2.11 3.86 -3.78
CA GLU A 864 1.10 4.73 -3.18
C GLU A 864 1.25 6.16 -3.73
N GLY A 865 0.22 6.68 -4.39
CA GLY A 865 0.13 8.10 -4.73
C GLY A 865 -0.14 8.95 -3.51
N GLY A 866 0.81 9.02 -2.57
CA GLY A 866 0.59 9.57 -1.24
C GLY A 866 0.49 11.09 -1.16
N GLY A 867 -0.36 11.74 -1.96
CA GLY A 867 -0.70 13.17 -1.85
C GLY A 867 0.48 14.14 -1.99
N LYS A 868 1.55 13.74 -2.70
CA LYS A 868 2.82 14.46 -2.85
C LYS A 868 3.20 14.52 -4.33
N LEU A 869 3.00 15.68 -4.96
CA LEU A 869 3.15 15.82 -6.40
C LEU A 869 4.56 15.42 -6.85
N GLN A 870 5.59 15.96 -6.19
CA GLN A 870 6.98 15.76 -6.62
C GLN A 870 7.38 14.29 -6.44
N GLN A 871 7.00 13.68 -5.32
CA GLN A 871 7.18 12.24 -5.13
C GLN A 871 6.48 11.41 -6.22
N ASN A 872 5.23 11.72 -6.57
CA ASN A 872 4.49 10.97 -7.60
C ASN A 872 5.15 11.08 -8.97
N LEU A 873 5.69 12.25 -9.33
CA LEU A 873 6.44 12.43 -10.57
C LEU A 873 7.78 11.68 -10.56
N THR A 874 8.48 11.58 -9.41
CA THR A 874 9.67 10.71 -9.32
C THR A 874 9.34 9.24 -9.52
N MET A 875 8.18 8.76 -9.03
CA MET A 875 7.73 7.38 -9.23
C MET A 875 7.45 7.08 -10.71
N LEU A 876 6.88 8.05 -11.43
CA LEU A 876 6.67 7.99 -12.88
C LEU A 876 8.00 7.85 -13.62
N VAL A 877 8.96 8.75 -13.38
CA VAL A 877 10.25 8.70 -14.10
C VAL A 877 11.16 7.55 -13.68
N ASP A 878 10.98 6.99 -12.48
CA ASP A 878 11.73 5.81 -12.04
C ASP A 878 11.20 4.50 -12.65
N GLY A 879 10.04 4.49 -13.33
CA GLY A 879 9.52 3.31 -14.02
C GLY A 879 8.66 2.37 -13.16
N HIS A 880 7.92 2.90 -12.19
CA HIS A 880 6.89 2.13 -11.49
C HIS A 880 5.78 1.66 -12.46
N THR A 881 4.92 0.71 -12.07
CA THR A 881 3.91 0.13 -12.98
C THR A 881 2.77 1.11 -13.32
N GLY A 882 2.39 1.96 -12.38
CA GLY A 882 1.38 3.02 -12.51
C GLY A 882 1.28 3.84 -11.23
N LEU A 883 0.38 4.82 -11.16
CA LEU A 883 0.08 5.58 -9.94
C LEU A 883 -1.26 5.14 -9.37
N GLU A 884 -1.25 4.69 -8.13
CA GLU A 884 -2.47 4.49 -7.34
C GLU A 884 -2.86 5.80 -6.66
N HIS A 885 -4.16 6.13 -6.64
CA HIS A 885 -4.73 7.42 -6.21
C HIS A 885 -4.42 8.60 -7.13
N SER A 886 -5.10 9.72 -6.88
CA SER A 886 -4.97 10.93 -7.67
C SER A 886 -3.68 11.69 -7.37
N ILE A 887 -3.15 12.42 -8.36
CA ILE A 887 -2.22 13.50 -8.05
C ILE A 887 -2.91 14.52 -7.10
N PRO A 888 -2.17 15.17 -6.20
CA PRO A 888 -2.79 16.01 -5.17
C PRO A 888 -3.26 17.38 -5.69
N VAL A 889 -2.89 17.73 -6.92
CA VAL A 889 -3.22 19.00 -7.56
C VAL A 889 -4.45 18.87 -8.45
N GLU A 890 -5.12 19.99 -8.73
CA GLU A 890 -6.36 20.01 -9.53
C GLU A 890 -6.19 19.34 -10.90
N LYS A 891 -5.06 19.60 -11.58
CA LYS A 891 -4.68 18.99 -12.86
C LYS A 891 -3.20 19.20 -13.14
N GLY A 892 -2.64 18.41 -14.05
CA GLY A 892 -1.37 18.70 -14.70
C GLY A 892 -1.56 19.48 -16.00
N TYR A 893 -0.50 20.14 -16.44
CA TYR A 893 -0.43 20.93 -17.66
C TYR A 893 0.34 20.21 -18.76
N SER A 894 0.63 20.93 -19.85
CA SER A 894 1.32 20.41 -21.03
C SER A 894 2.65 19.72 -20.69
N ASP A 895 3.40 20.19 -19.70
CA ASP A 895 4.64 19.57 -19.24
C ASP A 895 4.42 18.14 -18.70
N VAL A 896 3.60 17.99 -17.66
CA VAL A 896 3.30 16.70 -17.02
C VAL A 896 2.59 15.77 -18.02
N THR A 897 1.69 16.30 -18.85
CA THR A 897 0.95 15.51 -19.83
C THR A 897 1.87 14.95 -20.93
N GLN A 898 2.83 15.75 -21.43
CA GLN A 898 3.83 15.28 -22.39
C GLN A 898 4.74 14.21 -21.78
N LEU A 899 5.19 14.42 -20.53
CA LEU A 899 6.00 13.43 -19.82
C LEU A 899 5.24 12.12 -19.64
N TRP A 900 4.01 12.17 -19.13
CA TRP A 900 3.20 10.98 -18.87
C TRP A 900 2.94 10.18 -20.16
N LYS A 901 2.61 10.87 -21.24
CA LYS A 901 2.41 10.29 -22.58
C LYS A 901 3.65 9.57 -23.11
N ALA A 902 4.85 10.02 -22.76
CA ALA A 902 6.09 9.39 -23.19
C ALA A 902 6.38 8.07 -22.48
N THR A 903 5.63 7.74 -21.42
CA THR A 903 5.82 6.54 -20.60
C THR A 903 4.67 5.55 -20.75
N GLU A 904 4.89 4.32 -20.29
CA GLU A 904 3.82 3.31 -20.13
C GLU A 904 3.24 3.28 -18.70
N PHE A 905 3.39 4.39 -17.98
CA PHE A 905 2.95 4.54 -16.59
C PHE A 905 1.42 4.69 -16.51
N GLY A 906 0.76 3.71 -15.88
CA GLY A 906 -0.70 3.73 -15.74
C GLY A 906 -1.21 4.72 -14.69
N TYR A 907 -2.50 5.07 -14.73
CA TYR A 907 -3.15 5.93 -13.73
C TYR A 907 -4.42 5.29 -13.18
N THR A 908 -4.44 5.00 -11.88
CA THR A 908 -5.59 4.45 -11.14
C THR A 908 -6.00 5.45 -10.07
N PRO A 909 -6.83 6.47 -10.40
CA PRO A 909 -7.00 7.65 -9.55
C PRO A 909 -7.80 7.41 -8.27
N THR A 910 -8.52 6.29 -8.19
CA THR A 910 -9.48 5.96 -7.14
C THR A 910 -10.42 7.13 -6.84
N PHE A 911 -11.25 7.52 -7.81
CA PHE A 911 -12.05 8.76 -7.74
C PHE A 911 -12.96 8.83 -6.51
N VAL A 912 -13.42 7.69 -6.01
CA VAL A 912 -14.21 7.60 -4.78
C VAL A 912 -13.47 8.09 -3.55
N VAL A 913 -12.13 8.09 -3.55
CA VAL A 913 -11.27 8.57 -2.45
C VAL A 913 -10.21 9.60 -2.89
N SER A 914 -10.50 10.38 -3.94
CA SER A 914 -9.59 11.40 -4.48
C SER A 914 -9.18 12.46 -3.45
N TYR A 915 -7.97 13.01 -3.59
CA TYR A 915 -7.47 14.07 -2.67
C TYR A 915 -8.00 15.47 -3.00
N GLY A 916 -7.76 16.38 -2.04
CA GLY A 916 -7.84 17.82 -2.25
C GLY A 916 -9.26 18.35 -2.22
N GLY A 917 -10.15 17.78 -1.41
CA GLY A 917 -11.55 18.20 -1.30
C GLY A 917 -12.49 16.99 -1.18
N MET A 918 -13.79 17.22 -1.02
CA MET A 918 -14.75 16.12 -0.83
C MET A 918 -14.67 15.09 -1.97
N MET A 919 -14.64 13.82 -1.59
CA MET A 919 -14.35 12.66 -2.43
C MET A 919 -15.59 12.20 -3.21
N GLY A 920 -15.40 11.30 -4.17
CA GLY A 920 -16.50 10.69 -4.93
C GLY A 920 -17.43 9.83 -4.07
N GLU A 921 -16.94 9.14 -3.03
CA GLU A 921 -17.77 8.35 -2.12
C GLU A 921 -18.82 9.25 -1.42
N GLU A 922 -18.37 10.39 -0.91
CA GLU A 922 -19.19 11.37 -0.20
C GLU A 922 -20.23 12.00 -1.13
N TYR A 923 -19.85 12.27 -2.38
CA TYR A 923 -20.78 12.73 -3.42
C TYR A 923 -21.92 11.75 -3.64
N TRP A 924 -21.61 10.46 -3.83
CA TRP A 924 -22.65 9.48 -4.10
C TRP A 924 -23.54 9.21 -2.90
N TYR A 925 -23.02 9.29 -1.68
CA TYR A 925 -23.90 9.36 -0.52
C TYR A 925 -24.82 10.57 -0.62
N ASP A 926 -24.29 11.79 -0.78
CA ASP A 926 -25.10 13.02 -0.85
C ASP A 926 -26.24 12.90 -1.87
N LYS A 927 -25.89 12.48 -3.10
CA LYS A 927 -26.80 12.51 -4.26
C LYS A 927 -27.70 11.28 -4.43
N THR A 928 -27.45 10.18 -3.73
CA THR A 928 -28.21 8.93 -3.95
C THR A 928 -28.69 8.28 -2.66
N GLU A 929 -29.75 7.49 -2.77
CA GLU A 929 -30.28 6.74 -1.64
C GLU A 929 -29.57 5.39 -1.48
N VAL A 930 -28.26 5.41 -1.20
CA VAL A 930 -27.39 4.20 -1.16
C VAL A 930 -27.95 3.13 -0.22
N TRP A 931 -28.51 3.51 0.93
CA TRP A 931 -29.12 2.59 1.91
C TRP A 931 -30.40 1.91 1.40
N LYS A 932 -30.95 2.33 0.25
CA LYS A 932 -32.10 1.69 -0.41
C LYS A 932 -31.68 0.81 -1.60
N ASN A 933 -30.37 0.71 -1.91
CA ASN A 933 -29.92 -0.11 -3.02
C ASN A 933 -30.31 -1.59 -2.76
N PRO A 934 -31.15 -2.19 -3.61
CA PRO A 934 -31.72 -3.52 -3.33
C PRO A 934 -30.67 -4.63 -3.36
N ARG A 935 -29.54 -4.44 -4.04
CA ARG A 935 -28.48 -5.45 -4.09
C ARG A 935 -27.60 -5.37 -2.85
N LEU A 936 -27.22 -4.18 -2.40
CA LEU A 936 -26.52 -4.00 -1.11
C LEU A 936 -27.37 -4.54 0.06
N LEU A 937 -28.68 -4.26 0.08
CA LEU A 937 -29.57 -4.76 1.13
C LEU A 937 -29.67 -6.30 1.20
N ARG A 938 -29.33 -7.01 0.11
CA ARG A 938 -29.30 -8.49 0.06
C ARG A 938 -27.98 -9.08 0.58
N TYR A 939 -26.86 -8.43 0.26
CA TYR A 939 -25.53 -9.02 0.46
C TYR A 939 -24.67 -8.31 1.50
N THR A 940 -25.06 -7.14 2.00
CA THR A 940 -24.31 -6.38 3.00
C THR A 940 -25.07 -6.34 4.33
N PRO A 941 -24.40 -6.62 5.47
CA PRO A 941 -24.99 -6.43 6.80
C PRO A 941 -25.45 -4.97 7.00
N SER A 942 -26.68 -4.77 7.49
CA SER A 942 -27.24 -3.42 7.71
C SER A 942 -26.40 -2.57 8.65
N THR A 943 -25.76 -3.16 9.67
CA THR A 943 -24.89 -2.44 10.61
C THR A 943 -23.71 -1.76 9.93
N ILE A 944 -23.29 -2.27 8.77
CA ILE A 944 -22.20 -1.69 7.96
C ILE A 944 -22.77 -0.64 7.00
N LEU A 945 -23.86 -0.99 6.30
CA LEU A 945 -24.50 -0.11 5.32
C LEU A 945 -25.10 1.16 5.95
N ASP A 946 -25.94 0.98 6.97
CA ASP A 946 -26.74 2.06 7.55
C ASP A 946 -25.87 3.11 8.25
N ARG A 947 -24.83 2.66 8.97
CA ARG A 947 -23.87 3.54 9.68
C ARG A 947 -23.23 4.55 8.74
N ARG A 948 -22.91 4.14 7.51
CA ARG A 948 -22.18 4.96 6.54
C ARG A 948 -23.12 5.71 5.58
N ALA A 949 -24.27 5.15 5.22
CA ALA A 949 -25.10 5.67 4.14
C ALA A 949 -26.28 6.58 4.57
N ILE A 950 -26.83 6.43 5.78
CA ILE A 950 -28.06 7.14 6.17
C ILE A 950 -27.79 8.59 6.56
N ARG A 951 -26.85 8.83 7.48
CA ARG A 951 -26.45 10.17 7.94
C ARG A 951 -25.23 10.61 7.16
N ARG A 952 -25.39 11.66 6.35
CA ARG A 952 -24.38 12.09 5.40
C ARG A 952 -24.26 13.62 5.33
N PRO A 953 -23.05 14.15 5.10
CA PRO A 953 -22.87 15.56 4.79
C PRO A 953 -23.44 15.88 3.40
N THR A 954 -23.87 17.13 3.21
CA THR A 954 -24.25 17.71 1.91
C THR A 954 -23.42 18.96 1.70
N ALA A 955 -22.89 19.12 0.48
CA ALA A 955 -22.14 20.30 0.08
C ALA A 955 -22.53 20.78 -1.34
N PRO A 956 -22.26 22.04 -1.69
CA PRO A 956 -22.34 22.52 -3.07
C PRO A 956 -21.38 21.75 -4.00
N GLU A 957 -21.71 21.64 -5.30
CA GLU A 957 -20.94 20.85 -6.28
C GLU A 957 -19.45 21.18 -6.32
N ASN A 958 -19.08 22.46 -6.20
CA ASN A 958 -17.69 22.93 -6.25
C ASN A 958 -16.82 22.49 -5.05
N GLN A 959 -17.39 21.88 -4.02
CA GLN A 959 -16.64 21.31 -2.89
C GLN A 959 -16.09 19.91 -3.21
N TYR A 960 -16.65 19.22 -4.21
CA TYR A 960 -16.28 17.86 -4.55
C TYR A 960 -15.17 17.83 -5.61
N ASN A 961 -13.94 17.51 -5.21
CA ASN A 961 -12.77 17.63 -6.10
C ASN A 961 -12.61 16.46 -7.08
N HIS A 962 -13.28 15.33 -6.85
CA HIS A 962 -13.22 14.15 -7.73
C HIS A 962 -13.55 14.46 -9.20
N GLN A 963 -14.40 15.46 -9.46
CA GLN A 963 -14.77 15.90 -10.81
C GLN A 963 -13.59 16.52 -11.58
N ASN A 964 -12.76 17.32 -10.90
CA ASN A 964 -11.54 17.90 -11.49
C ASN A 964 -10.51 16.80 -11.78
N VAL A 965 -10.34 15.89 -10.83
CA VAL A 965 -9.46 14.72 -10.98
C VAL A 965 -9.89 13.87 -12.17
N ALA A 966 -11.19 13.60 -12.32
CA ALA A 966 -11.73 12.88 -13.47
C ALA A 966 -11.54 13.63 -14.79
N SER A 967 -11.71 14.95 -14.79
CA SER A 967 -11.49 15.79 -15.96
C SER A 967 -10.02 15.76 -16.42
N TYR A 968 -9.06 15.78 -15.50
CA TYR A 968 -7.65 15.63 -15.87
C TYR A 968 -7.29 14.20 -16.30
N ALA A 969 -7.87 13.19 -15.66
CA ALA A 969 -7.75 11.81 -16.12
C ALA A 969 -8.24 11.64 -17.56
N LYS A 970 -9.31 12.35 -17.96
CA LYS A 970 -9.78 12.39 -19.36
C LYS A 970 -8.75 13.00 -20.29
N ALA A 971 -8.14 14.13 -19.89
CA ALA A 971 -7.09 14.78 -20.68
C ALA A 971 -5.85 13.88 -20.88
N LEU A 972 -5.44 13.15 -19.84
CA LEU A 972 -4.38 12.14 -19.93
C LEU A 972 -4.78 11.01 -20.88
N ARG A 973 -6.02 10.53 -20.77
CA ARG A 973 -6.55 9.50 -21.65
C ARG A 973 -6.54 9.94 -23.11
N ASP A 974 -7.01 11.13 -23.42
CA ASP A 974 -6.99 11.68 -24.80
C ASP A 974 -5.57 11.79 -25.38
N ASN A 975 -4.55 11.75 -24.53
CA ASN A 975 -3.15 11.73 -24.91
C ASN A 975 -2.52 10.33 -24.92
N GLY A 976 -3.31 9.27 -24.78
CA GLY A 976 -2.87 7.88 -24.86
C GLY A 976 -2.50 7.23 -23.54
N VAL A 977 -2.65 7.93 -22.41
CA VAL A 977 -2.38 7.35 -21.08
C VAL A 977 -3.48 6.36 -20.71
N SER A 978 -3.09 5.24 -20.10
CA SER A 978 -4.03 4.25 -19.59
C SER A 978 -4.61 4.71 -18.25
N VAL A 979 -5.94 4.81 -18.17
CA VAL A 979 -6.68 5.20 -16.96
C VAL A 979 -7.62 4.08 -16.56
N HIS A 980 -7.60 3.69 -15.28
CA HIS A 980 -8.34 2.53 -14.77
C HIS A 980 -9.27 2.93 -13.63
N ILE A 981 -10.31 2.13 -13.42
CA ILE A 981 -11.09 2.22 -12.19
C ILE A 981 -10.31 1.62 -11.00
N GLY A 982 -10.52 2.19 -9.82
CA GLY A 982 -10.03 1.64 -8.55
C GLY A 982 -11.03 1.97 -7.45
N ALA A 983 -11.87 1.01 -7.08
CA ALA A 983 -12.99 1.27 -6.17
C ALA A 983 -12.58 1.37 -4.69
N HIS A 984 -11.32 1.05 -4.38
CA HIS A 984 -10.64 1.20 -3.09
C HIS A 984 -11.33 0.45 -1.92
N GLY A 985 -12.27 -0.46 -2.23
CA GLY A 985 -13.04 -1.20 -1.24
C GLY A 985 -14.25 -0.45 -0.67
N GLN A 986 -14.51 0.79 -1.10
CA GLN A 986 -15.75 1.49 -0.76
C GLN A 986 -16.95 0.74 -1.37
N ARG A 987 -18.08 0.75 -0.65
CA ARG A 987 -19.37 0.11 -1.01
C ARG A 987 -19.23 -1.10 -1.94
N GLU A 988 -19.16 -2.28 -1.33
CA GLU A 988 -18.78 -3.58 -1.87
C GLU A 988 -19.40 -3.88 -3.25
N GLY A 989 -18.65 -3.57 -4.32
CA GLY A 989 -19.02 -3.74 -5.73
C GLY A 989 -19.69 -2.52 -6.36
N LEU A 990 -20.51 -1.80 -5.60
CA LEU A 990 -21.21 -0.60 -6.08
C LEU A 990 -20.22 0.52 -6.46
N ALA A 991 -19.15 0.71 -5.69
CA ALA A 991 -18.18 1.77 -5.97
C ALA A 991 -17.43 1.57 -7.30
N ALA A 992 -17.30 0.33 -7.80
CA ALA A 992 -16.74 0.10 -9.15
C ALA A 992 -17.61 0.77 -10.23
N HIS A 993 -18.93 0.84 -10.04
CA HIS A 993 -19.82 1.60 -10.92
C HIS A 993 -19.71 3.10 -10.67
N TRP A 994 -19.52 3.52 -9.42
CA TRP A 994 -19.28 4.93 -9.08
C TRP A 994 -18.06 5.49 -9.81
N GLU A 995 -16.98 4.71 -9.89
CA GLU A 995 -15.79 5.06 -10.69
C GLU A 995 -16.15 5.30 -12.17
N LEU A 996 -16.93 4.41 -12.79
CA LEU A 996 -17.40 4.57 -14.18
C LEU A 996 -18.26 5.82 -14.35
N TRP A 997 -19.12 6.11 -13.38
CA TRP A 997 -20.00 7.28 -13.40
C TRP A 997 -19.22 8.58 -13.22
N ILE A 998 -18.19 8.58 -12.37
CA ILE A 998 -17.30 9.72 -12.16
C ILE A 998 -16.43 9.95 -13.39
N MET A 999 -15.97 8.90 -14.08
CA MET A 999 -15.32 9.05 -15.39
C MET A 999 -16.24 9.81 -16.35
N GLU A 1000 -17.52 9.47 -16.45
CA GLU A 1000 -18.48 10.22 -17.28
C GLU A 1000 -18.64 11.68 -16.81
N GLN A 1001 -18.69 11.94 -15.51
CA GLN A 1001 -18.69 13.31 -14.97
C GLN A 1001 -17.45 14.11 -15.38
N GLY A 1002 -16.29 13.44 -15.50
CA GLY A 1002 -15.03 14.02 -16.00
C GLY A 1002 -14.95 14.15 -17.52
N GLY A 1003 -16.00 13.79 -18.26
CA GLY A 1003 -16.08 13.93 -19.72
C GLY A 1003 -15.67 12.69 -20.52
N PHE A 1004 -15.46 11.54 -19.88
CA PHE A 1004 -15.36 10.27 -20.60
C PHE A 1004 -16.72 9.92 -21.23
N THR A 1005 -16.69 9.35 -22.43
CA THR A 1005 -17.85 8.66 -22.99
C THR A 1005 -18.11 7.35 -22.24
N PRO A 1006 -19.34 6.81 -22.24
CA PRO A 1006 -19.61 5.49 -21.68
C PRO A 1006 -18.70 4.38 -22.23
N TRP A 1007 -18.30 4.46 -23.50
CA TRP A 1007 -17.32 3.54 -24.09
C TRP A 1007 -15.96 3.63 -23.39
N GLU A 1008 -15.42 4.85 -23.23
CA GLU A 1008 -14.11 5.06 -22.59
C GLU A 1008 -14.14 4.68 -21.11
N ALA A 1009 -15.23 4.96 -20.39
CA ALA A 1009 -15.41 4.54 -19.01
C ALA A 1009 -15.39 3.00 -18.89
N LEU A 1010 -16.18 2.29 -19.71
CA LEU A 1010 -16.18 0.82 -19.73
C LEU A 1010 -14.80 0.26 -20.09
N ARG A 1011 -14.06 0.91 -20.98
CA ARG A 1011 -12.70 0.52 -21.33
C ARG A 1011 -11.76 0.60 -20.12
N GLY A 1012 -11.84 1.69 -19.35
CA GLY A 1012 -11.12 1.87 -18.09
C GLY A 1012 -11.52 0.88 -17.00
N GLY A 1013 -12.78 0.43 -17.00
CA GLY A 1013 -13.30 -0.62 -16.12
C GLY A 1013 -13.02 -2.06 -16.54
N THR A 1014 -12.42 -2.28 -17.72
CA THR A 1014 -12.23 -3.63 -18.31
C THR A 1014 -10.83 -3.82 -18.88
N ILE A 1015 -10.63 -3.58 -20.18
CA ILE A 1015 -9.40 -3.93 -20.90
C ILE A 1015 -8.18 -3.14 -20.44
N ASP A 1016 -8.33 -1.87 -20.05
CA ASP A 1016 -7.17 -1.08 -19.64
C ASP A 1016 -6.63 -1.54 -18.29
N GLY A 1017 -7.51 -1.80 -17.31
CA GLY A 1017 -7.13 -2.41 -16.04
C GLY A 1017 -6.52 -3.80 -16.23
N ALA A 1018 -7.08 -4.62 -17.12
CA ALA A 1018 -6.51 -5.93 -17.44
C ALA A 1018 -5.10 -5.81 -18.05
N LYS A 1019 -4.88 -4.89 -19.01
CA LYS A 1019 -3.55 -4.64 -19.60
C LYS A 1019 -2.57 -4.11 -18.56
N HIS A 1020 -2.99 -3.17 -17.72
CA HIS A 1020 -2.19 -2.56 -16.67
C HIS A 1020 -1.57 -3.60 -15.72
N LEU A 1021 -2.37 -4.60 -15.35
CA LEU A 1021 -1.99 -5.70 -14.46
C LEU A 1021 -1.40 -6.92 -15.18
N GLY A 1022 -1.08 -6.84 -16.47
CA GLY A 1022 -0.50 -7.95 -17.23
C GLY A 1022 -1.47 -9.09 -17.57
N MET A 1023 -2.77 -8.87 -17.43
CA MET A 1023 -3.84 -9.87 -17.60
C MET A 1023 -4.58 -9.74 -18.95
N GLY A 1024 -4.19 -8.77 -19.78
CA GLY A 1024 -4.88 -8.43 -21.03
C GLY A 1024 -4.91 -9.56 -22.09
N LYS A 1025 -4.14 -10.64 -21.91
CA LYS A 1025 -4.22 -11.84 -22.77
C LYS A 1025 -5.50 -12.65 -22.53
N ASP A 1026 -5.96 -12.72 -21.28
CA ASP A 1026 -7.08 -13.57 -20.88
C ASP A 1026 -8.34 -12.78 -20.52
N LEU A 1027 -8.20 -11.53 -20.06
CA LEU A 1027 -9.28 -10.71 -19.51
C LEU A 1027 -9.53 -9.43 -20.31
N GLY A 1028 -10.64 -8.75 -19.97
CA GLY A 1028 -10.91 -7.37 -20.35
C GLY A 1028 -11.55 -7.14 -21.72
N SER A 1029 -11.66 -8.16 -22.57
CA SER A 1029 -12.41 -8.07 -23.85
C SER A 1029 -13.17 -9.36 -24.15
N ILE A 1030 -14.21 -9.25 -24.98
CA ILE A 1030 -15.03 -10.35 -25.48
C ILE A 1030 -14.52 -10.73 -26.87
N GLU A 1031 -13.60 -11.69 -26.91
CA GLU A 1031 -13.07 -12.24 -28.15
C GLU A 1031 -12.67 -13.70 -27.99
N LYS A 1032 -12.57 -14.40 -29.12
CA LYS A 1032 -12.27 -15.83 -29.13
C LYS A 1032 -10.96 -16.12 -28.39
N GLY A 1033 -10.98 -17.14 -27.53
CA GLY A 1033 -9.83 -17.62 -26.77
C GLY A 1033 -9.72 -17.00 -25.38
N LYS A 1034 -10.29 -15.83 -25.12
CA LYS A 1034 -10.28 -15.20 -23.78
C LYS A 1034 -11.18 -15.92 -22.79
N LEU A 1035 -10.97 -15.66 -21.50
CA LEU A 1035 -11.80 -16.21 -20.44
C LEU A 1035 -13.21 -15.61 -20.51
N ALA A 1036 -14.20 -16.45 -20.22
CA ALA A 1036 -15.57 -16.02 -20.09
C ALA A 1036 -15.82 -15.43 -18.69
N ASP A 1037 -15.21 -14.27 -18.44
CA ASP A 1037 -15.50 -13.39 -17.32
C ASP A 1037 -16.26 -12.18 -17.87
N LEU A 1038 -17.58 -12.13 -17.67
CA LEU A 1038 -18.50 -11.24 -18.38
C LEU A 1038 -19.58 -10.69 -17.45
N VAL A 1039 -20.19 -9.57 -17.82
CA VAL A 1039 -21.34 -9.00 -17.12
C VAL A 1039 -22.50 -8.84 -18.09
N VAL A 1040 -23.70 -9.28 -17.69
CA VAL A 1040 -24.95 -9.06 -18.42
C VAL A 1040 -25.78 -8.02 -17.65
N ILE A 1041 -25.97 -6.87 -18.27
CA ILE A 1041 -26.58 -5.67 -17.66
C ILE A 1041 -27.95 -5.45 -18.29
N ASP A 1042 -28.97 -5.21 -17.47
CA ASP A 1042 -30.31 -4.89 -17.98
C ASP A 1042 -30.35 -3.46 -18.57
N GLY A 1043 -30.66 -3.37 -19.87
CA GLY A 1043 -30.65 -2.13 -20.64
C GLY A 1043 -29.35 -1.79 -21.35
N ASP A 1044 -29.33 -0.61 -21.98
CA ASP A 1044 -28.24 -0.11 -22.82
C ASP A 1044 -27.28 0.81 -22.04
N VAL A 1045 -26.13 0.27 -21.66
CA VAL A 1045 -25.11 0.97 -20.86
C VAL A 1045 -24.32 2.02 -21.65
N LEU A 1046 -24.26 1.93 -22.98
CA LEU A 1046 -23.57 2.91 -23.82
C LEU A 1046 -24.37 4.22 -23.99
N SER A 1047 -25.68 4.16 -23.77
CA SER A 1047 -26.57 5.32 -23.78
C SER A 1047 -26.70 5.98 -22.41
N ASP A 1048 -26.46 5.23 -21.33
CA ASP A 1048 -26.54 5.69 -19.95
C ASP A 1048 -25.67 4.80 -19.06
N ILE A 1049 -24.48 5.29 -18.68
CA ILE A 1049 -23.52 4.52 -17.88
C ILE A 1049 -24.07 4.18 -16.49
N ARG A 1050 -25.08 4.91 -16.00
CA ARG A 1050 -25.75 4.63 -14.72
C ARG A 1050 -26.40 3.26 -14.71
N LYS A 1051 -26.78 2.74 -15.88
CA LYS A 1051 -27.33 1.40 -16.00
C LYS A 1051 -26.33 0.30 -15.70
N SER A 1052 -25.03 0.60 -15.67
CA SER A 1052 -23.99 -0.41 -15.41
C SER A 1052 -24.22 -1.18 -14.10
N GLU A 1053 -24.85 -0.58 -13.08
CA GLU A 1053 -25.16 -1.29 -11.84
C GLU A 1053 -26.30 -2.30 -11.98
N PHE A 1054 -27.14 -2.28 -13.02
CA PHE A 1054 -28.27 -3.20 -13.18
C PHE A 1054 -27.85 -4.57 -13.73
N VAL A 1055 -26.80 -5.15 -13.14
CA VAL A 1055 -26.32 -6.50 -13.43
C VAL A 1055 -27.39 -7.56 -13.12
N GLU A 1056 -27.76 -8.30 -14.16
CA GLU A 1056 -28.66 -9.44 -14.10
C GLU A 1056 -27.88 -10.73 -13.88
N TYR A 1057 -26.81 -10.93 -14.67
CA TYR A 1057 -25.92 -12.06 -14.57
C TYR A 1057 -24.46 -11.64 -14.54
N THR A 1058 -23.67 -12.35 -13.76
CA THR A 1058 -22.21 -12.29 -13.80
C THR A 1058 -21.68 -13.64 -14.23
N VAL A 1059 -20.92 -13.65 -15.30
CA VAL A 1059 -20.20 -14.84 -15.76
C VAL A 1059 -18.81 -14.80 -15.15
N LEU A 1060 -18.46 -15.83 -14.39
CA LEU A 1060 -17.16 -15.95 -13.72
C LEU A 1060 -16.59 -17.33 -14.03
N ASN A 1061 -15.41 -17.36 -14.64
CA ASN A 1061 -14.74 -18.57 -15.12
C ASN A 1061 -15.67 -19.44 -16.01
N GLY A 1062 -16.54 -18.81 -16.81
CA GLY A 1062 -17.55 -19.50 -17.64
C GLY A 1062 -18.77 -20.07 -16.90
N ARG A 1063 -18.88 -19.88 -15.58
CA ARG A 1063 -20.10 -20.17 -14.80
C ARG A 1063 -20.98 -18.93 -14.78
N VAL A 1064 -22.29 -19.09 -14.92
CA VAL A 1064 -23.23 -17.95 -14.94
C VAL A 1064 -23.92 -17.88 -13.58
N TYR A 1065 -23.77 -16.76 -12.89
CA TYR A 1065 -24.42 -16.49 -11.61
C TYR A 1065 -25.53 -15.46 -11.79
N GLU A 1066 -26.72 -15.73 -11.26
CA GLU A 1066 -27.82 -14.75 -11.20
C GLU A 1066 -27.56 -13.75 -10.06
N SER A 1067 -27.39 -12.47 -10.36
CA SER A 1067 -27.01 -11.47 -9.34
C SER A 1067 -28.05 -11.31 -8.24
N ALA A 1068 -29.33 -11.59 -8.52
CA ALA A 1068 -30.40 -11.51 -7.53
C ALA A 1068 -30.27 -12.57 -6.42
N THR A 1069 -29.69 -13.74 -6.72
CA THR A 1069 -29.62 -14.85 -5.77
C THR A 1069 -28.21 -15.40 -5.55
N MET A 1070 -27.24 -15.02 -6.39
CA MET A 1070 -25.89 -15.57 -6.46
C MET A 1070 -25.84 -17.11 -6.58
N ASN A 1071 -26.89 -17.70 -7.17
CA ASN A 1071 -26.89 -19.11 -7.56
C ASN A 1071 -26.34 -19.26 -8.98
N GLU A 1072 -25.58 -20.33 -9.20
CA GLU A 1072 -25.14 -20.72 -10.54
C GLU A 1072 -26.36 -21.24 -11.34
N VAL A 1073 -26.65 -20.60 -12.47
CA VAL A 1073 -27.78 -20.95 -13.33
C VAL A 1073 -27.58 -22.37 -13.86
N GLY A 1074 -28.63 -23.20 -13.79
CA GLY A 1074 -28.59 -24.62 -14.19
C GLY A 1074 -27.96 -25.56 -13.15
N SER A 1075 -27.35 -25.03 -12.09
CA SER A 1075 -26.82 -25.85 -10.99
C SER A 1075 -27.94 -26.29 -10.04
N LYS A 1076 -27.87 -27.53 -9.57
CA LYS A 1076 -28.73 -28.02 -8.47
C LYS A 1076 -28.24 -27.56 -7.09
N LYS A 1077 -26.98 -27.12 -6.99
CA LYS A 1077 -26.38 -26.61 -5.76
C LYS A 1077 -26.74 -25.13 -5.63
N LYS A 1078 -27.39 -24.78 -4.53
CA LYS A 1078 -27.68 -23.39 -4.17
C LYS A 1078 -26.67 -22.89 -3.14
N ARG A 1079 -26.43 -21.58 -3.11
CA ARG A 1079 -25.65 -20.96 -2.03
C ARG A 1079 -26.38 -21.14 -0.69
N LYS A 1080 -25.63 -21.17 0.41
CA LYS A 1080 -26.23 -21.19 1.75
C LYS A 1080 -26.61 -19.76 2.15
N PRO A 1081 -27.62 -19.56 3.02
CA PRO A 1081 -27.95 -18.22 3.50
C PRO A 1081 -26.80 -17.63 4.33
N PHE A 1082 -26.62 -16.31 4.25
CA PHE A 1082 -25.75 -15.61 5.19
C PHE A 1082 -26.39 -15.55 6.58
N PHE A 1083 -25.57 -15.40 7.62
CA PHE A 1083 -26.06 -15.35 9.01
C PHE A 1083 -27.04 -14.18 9.27
N PHE A 1084 -26.95 -13.10 8.49
CA PHE A 1084 -27.80 -11.92 8.59
C PHE A 1084 -28.97 -11.92 7.61
N GLU A 1085 -29.06 -12.87 6.66
CA GLU A 1085 -30.06 -12.82 5.58
C GLU A 1085 -31.51 -13.01 6.07
N GLN A 1086 -31.70 -13.74 7.18
CA GLN A 1086 -33.02 -13.96 7.79
C GLN A 1086 -33.42 -12.86 8.78
N ASP A 1087 -32.44 -12.16 9.36
CA ASP A 1087 -32.64 -11.09 10.34
C ASP A 1087 -31.52 -10.07 10.18
N ASN A 1088 -31.63 -9.22 9.14
CA ASN A 1088 -30.63 -8.21 8.82
C ASN A 1088 -30.70 -7.02 9.79
N ALA A 1089 -31.24 -7.18 11.00
CA ALA A 1089 -31.10 -6.24 12.12
C ALA A 1089 -30.00 -6.70 13.11
N THR A 1090 -29.18 -7.68 12.72
CA THR A 1090 -28.21 -8.34 13.60
C THR A 1090 -27.17 -7.36 14.13
N PHE A 1091 -26.88 -7.45 15.43
CA PHE A 1091 -25.88 -6.66 16.13
C PHE A 1091 -24.46 -7.11 15.80
N MET A 1092 -23.54 -6.16 15.58
CA MET A 1092 -22.10 -6.42 15.56
C MET A 1092 -21.53 -6.18 16.97
N PRO A 1093 -20.89 -7.17 17.61
CA PRO A 1093 -20.23 -6.96 18.90
C PRO A 1093 -19.24 -5.79 18.85
N GLN A 1094 -19.22 -4.95 19.89
CA GLN A 1094 -18.33 -3.77 19.94
C GLN A 1094 -16.86 -4.16 19.73
N GLN A 1095 -16.39 -5.22 20.39
CA GLN A 1095 -15.04 -5.73 20.18
C GLN A 1095 -14.77 -6.11 18.71
N THR A 1096 -15.76 -6.68 18.03
CA THR A 1096 -15.63 -7.00 16.60
C THR A 1096 -15.52 -5.72 15.77
N ALA A 1097 -16.31 -4.70 16.08
CA ALA A 1097 -16.22 -3.40 15.41
C ALA A 1097 -14.84 -2.76 15.62
N ASP A 1098 -14.33 -2.75 16.85
CA ASP A 1098 -13.01 -2.19 17.19
C ASP A 1098 -11.87 -2.94 16.50
N GLU A 1099 -11.92 -4.27 16.44
CA GLU A 1099 -10.92 -5.11 15.75
C GLU A 1099 -10.95 -4.89 14.23
N VAL A 1100 -12.15 -4.75 13.64
CA VAL A 1100 -12.30 -4.48 12.20
C VAL A 1100 -11.79 -3.08 11.85
N GLU A 1101 -12.10 -2.07 12.65
CA GLU A 1101 -11.58 -0.71 12.50
C GLU A 1101 -10.05 -0.69 12.64
N ALA A 1102 -9.50 -1.36 13.65
CA ALA A 1102 -8.05 -1.48 13.83
C ALA A 1102 -7.38 -2.18 12.64
N LYS A 1103 -8.01 -3.23 12.08
CA LYS A 1103 -7.52 -3.95 10.89
C LYS A 1103 -7.57 -3.06 9.65
N ALA A 1104 -8.67 -2.34 9.43
CA ALA A 1104 -8.82 -1.40 8.31
C ALA A 1104 -7.78 -0.27 8.39
N HIS A 1105 -7.51 0.26 9.58
CA HIS A 1105 -6.43 1.24 9.78
C HIS A 1105 -5.03 0.65 9.56
N HIS A 1106 -4.78 -0.57 10.03
CA HIS A 1106 -3.48 -1.23 9.89
C HIS A 1106 -3.11 -1.47 8.42
N TYR A 1107 -4.11 -1.84 7.60
CA TYR A 1107 -3.94 -2.09 6.17
C TYR A 1107 -4.35 -0.91 5.28
N HIS A 1108 -4.61 0.27 5.83
CA HIS A 1108 -4.90 1.51 5.09
C HIS A 1108 -6.12 1.43 4.15
N TRP A 1109 -7.19 0.73 4.55
CA TRP A 1109 -8.41 0.58 3.73
C TRP A 1109 -9.35 1.79 3.78
N GLU A 1110 -9.17 2.66 4.77
CA GLU A 1110 -10.02 3.83 4.98
C GLU A 1110 -9.19 5.11 4.77
N HIS A 1111 -9.74 6.01 3.95
CA HIS A 1111 -9.30 7.39 3.83
C HIS A 1111 -10.22 8.28 4.67
#